data_AF-A0A8H7XXB9-F1
#
_entry.id   AF-A0A8H7XXB9-F1
#
_cell.length_a   1.000
_cell.length_b   1.000
_cell.length_c   1.000
_cell.angle_alpha   90.00
_cell.angle_beta   90.00
_cell.angle_gamma   90.00
#
_symmetry.space_group_name_H-M   'P 1'
#
loop_
_entity.id
_entity.type
_entity.pdbx_description
1 polymer ?
#
loop_
_entity_poly.entity_id
_entity_poly.type
_entity_poly.pdbx_seq_one_letter_code
_entity_poly.pdbx_strand_id
1 'polypeptide(L)'
;MKFFAFVFVSALASVSQVMAVPAAAGALTQCGGPDHIACATNFTCCGPFDSDGFGTFQFKGCCDHQRPIALQKSPDAACGCHMLAAPLHIGKVAFRASIRNHSNLAHGYVASASKNWRTPVWNLVNALKDPHNPEQIHDILRDNQLTVKQFEHWENVLRQPNLTQAIQVLQNYKDKVDGTGSANNSSTNFPPWVLLSIVAYVVKTPEDASGPLMDLVFENLNSVAPEFQAPLLILTANQLAQHNLLVQFRRVLDAFLVAPIPERHQKAQFNYLLRALSRMPFRSGEGSTMAMEILEVMDERTLQVAPSTYHILLHEDFASLHLARQLFVRIMTQENFQPPAKLLEAFLRLLTKHNRGDLALKFYDAIQRVIDSAPPGSEDANDAYNTRTRARTIMLNFFNKRSDAKQFLHSLSSLPTSRPRSTPIDPTHAPYNESSALNIASKDSTVTINRFIKIFLSLPTKPTIVTYTILIRGLLARRAYPQAEIWWQKLVKQSTITMDAYALVAGVQALIRNGKPHEAFMYLEKYAKKPPGYHRQVSPSVSESESSTSAPSTLAPGENSVVLTTVSVNDILVALNRISRPDVVFRLFTHMNVLYGTQPNSATLSILLQAARQAVQIDDADVLAGVFGKMKLLDPFKRTRFLLSSKRGKEHEHAQSEKDEAVKVRADAVNDILSCVGHPSRGGLRRYVNGSHWMGVEAVEFGRRTFLQALFGRAVASGKATYERVLRTESPAAAIRESYDAPPPTFIRAAPKPYVFVPPDTIKAVSKASSKLKDDPSQWSLLTSSGTSHLPSVALTNNNVLNYIQLLCVSNRVAEVPLVLAWARELGVQPSRSTLSLALVLWSEVSQMAPLVALWQKKKENKKHHDEGDADELGSSQSEMNESEAVDLEDGGEYRKFVQWVESWVGAQRMPKAEDIQKWRIVVHRMRTGSTYDAKGDGFLQPDDRLESQHE
;
A
#
# COMPACT_ATOMS: atom_id res chain seq x y z
N MET A 1 -57.07 20.94 -10.89
CA MET A 1 -57.95 21.54 -9.86
C MET A 1 -57.15 22.59 -9.12
N LYS A 2 -57.71 23.82 -9.08
CA LYS A 2 -57.11 25.07 -8.60
C LYS A 2 -57.61 25.38 -7.17
N PHE A 3 -56.75 26.06 -6.39
CA PHE A 3 -57.00 27.25 -5.55
C PHE A 3 -57.74 27.19 -4.18
N PHE A 4 -57.31 28.16 -3.34
CA PHE A 4 -57.76 28.67 -2.02
C PHE A 4 -57.25 27.91 -0.78
N ALA A 5 -56.37 28.41 0.10
CA ALA A 5 -55.92 29.75 0.55
C ALA A 5 -56.96 30.61 1.32
N PHE A 6 -56.47 31.25 2.40
CA PHE A 6 -57.11 32.22 3.34
C PHE A 6 -58.02 31.58 4.41
N VAL A 7 -57.87 31.81 5.73
CA VAL A 7 -57.59 33.04 6.50
C VAL A 7 -56.94 32.70 7.86
N PHE A 8 -55.81 33.32 8.21
CA PHE A 8 -55.67 34.11 9.45
C PHE A 8 -54.46 35.04 9.31
N VAL A 9 -54.74 36.34 9.42
CA VAL A 9 -53.93 37.48 8.99
C VAL A 9 -53.25 38.15 10.19
N SER A 10 -51.99 38.54 9.96
CA SER A 10 -51.19 39.68 10.46
C SER A 10 -51.74 40.63 11.54
N ALA A 11 -50.88 41.05 12.48
CA ALA A 11 -50.19 42.37 12.47
C ALA A 11 -49.53 42.76 13.82
N LEU A 12 -48.57 43.71 13.73
CA LEU A 12 -47.80 44.47 14.75
C LEU A 12 -46.43 43.86 15.13
N ALA A 13 -45.27 44.28 14.61
CA ALA A 13 -44.61 45.61 14.46
C ALA A 13 -43.89 46.11 15.74
N SER A 14 -42.56 46.28 15.59
CA SER A 14 -41.63 47.22 16.27
C SER A 14 -41.58 47.28 17.80
N VAL A 15 -40.42 46.92 18.39
CA VAL A 15 -39.53 47.81 19.18
C VAL A 15 -38.18 47.09 19.35
N SER A 16 -37.11 47.66 18.80
CA SER A 16 -35.73 47.38 19.20
C SER A 16 -35.24 48.57 20.03
N GLN A 17 -34.96 48.35 21.31
CA GLN A 17 -34.20 49.29 22.13
C GLN A 17 -33.22 48.51 23.03
N VAL A 18 -31.95 48.85 22.84
CA VAL A 18 -30.96 49.19 23.87
C VAL A 18 -30.76 48.18 25.00
N MET A 19 -29.64 47.44 24.94
CA MET A 19 -28.69 47.39 26.06
C MET A 19 -27.26 47.29 25.51
N ALA A 20 -26.50 48.37 25.74
CA ALA A 20 -25.06 48.41 25.75
C ALA A 20 -24.57 48.31 27.21
N VAL A 21 -23.24 48.20 27.37
CA VAL A 21 -22.41 48.46 28.58
C VAL A 21 -22.01 47.17 29.36
N PRO A 22 -20.74 47.01 29.81
CA PRO A 22 -19.49 47.30 29.12
C PRO A 22 -18.36 46.27 29.39
N ALA A 23 -17.24 46.46 28.68
CA ALA A 23 -15.93 45.95 29.04
C ALA A 23 -15.43 46.53 30.38
N ALA A 24 -14.78 45.68 31.19
CA ALA A 24 -13.91 46.11 32.28
C ALA A 24 -12.46 45.82 31.91
N ALA A 25 -11.68 46.89 31.84
CA ALA A 25 -10.23 46.89 31.75
C ALA A 25 -9.61 46.53 33.11
N GLY A 26 -8.57 45.71 33.10
CA GLY A 26 -7.62 45.56 34.20
C GLY A 26 -6.22 45.73 33.63
N ALA A 27 -5.60 46.88 33.92
CA ALA A 27 -4.30 47.28 33.45
C ALA A 27 -3.18 46.87 34.43
N LEU A 28 -1.99 46.69 33.85
CA LEU A 28 -0.67 47.01 34.39
C LEU A 28 -0.18 46.32 35.67
N THR A 29 0.86 45.49 35.50
CA THR A 29 2.15 45.70 36.21
C THR A 29 3.29 45.21 35.32
N GLN A 30 4.14 46.16 34.90
CA GLN A 30 5.51 45.95 34.43
C GLN A 30 6.46 46.13 35.62
N CYS A 31 7.49 45.26 35.70
CA CYS A 31 8.84 45.41 36.30
C CYS A 31 9.34 43.96 36.47
N GLY A 32 10.55 43.51 36.12
CA GLY A 32 11.74 44.11 35.56
C GLY A 32 12.86 43.08 35.74
N GLY A 33 13.76 42.96 34.75
CA GLY A 33 15.17 42.58 34.96
C GLY A 33 15.54 41.09 35.10
N PRO A 34 16.72 40.68 34.58
CA PRO A 34 17.14 39.28 34.42
C PRO A 34 18.12 38.83 35.52
N ASP A 35 18.34 37.51 35.68
CA ASP A 35 19.62 37.02 36.21
C ASP A 35 19.96 35.58 35.79
N HIS A 36 21.25 35.43 35.52
CA HIS A 36 22.00 34.21 35.25
C HIS A 36 22.02 33.26 36.46
N ILE A 37 21.82 31.95 36.25
CA ILE A 37 22.50 30.92 37.05
C ILE A 37 22.98 29.79 36.14
N ALA A 38 24.29 29.73 36.00
CA ALA A 38 25.02 28.53 35.63
C ALA A 38 25.06 27.58 36.83
N CYS A 39 24.84 26.28 36.60
CA CYS A 39 25.40 25.24 37.44
C CYS A 39 25.73 24.03 36.58
N ALA A 40 27.03 23.84 36.39
CA ALA A 40 27.65 22.61 35.96
C ALA A 40 27.80 21.70 37.19
N THR A 41 27.55 20.40 37.03
CA THR A 41 28.34 19.37 37.73
C THR A 41 28.37 18.09 36.91
N ASN A 42 29.61 17.66 36.70
CA ASN A 42 30.10 16.46 36.04
C ASN A 42 29.64 15.16 36.71
N PHE A 43 29.44 14.11 35.91
CA PHE A 43 30.00 12.77 36.19
C PHE A 43 30.35 12.06 34.85
N THR A 44 31.65 12.07 34.56
CA THR A 44 32.44 11.05 33.82
C THR A 44 32.28 9.66 34.48
N CYS A 45 32.48 8.48 33.90
CA CYS A 45 32.95 7.97 32.61
C CYS A 45 32.72 6.43 32.67
N CYS A 46 32.37 5.79 31.54
CA CYS A 46 32.88 4.49 31.07
C CYS A 46 32.16 4.15 29.75
N GLY A 47 32.83 4.36 28.61
CA GLY A 47 32.45 3.81 27.29
C GLY A 47 33.03 2.38 27.12
N PRO A 48 33.24 1.85 25.89
CA PRO A 48 32.92 2.35 24.53
C PRO A 48 32.11 1.31 23.68
N PHE A 49 31.46 1.64 22.56
CA PHE A 49 32.07 1.79 21.22
C PHE A 49 31.21 2.60 20.24
N ASP A 50 31.94 3.46 19.51
CA ASP A 50 31.56 4.32 18.39
C ASP A 50 31.23 3.59 17.08
N SER A 51 30.37 4.20 16.26
CA SER A 51 30.60 4.36 14.83
C SER A 51 29.74 5.51 14.26
N ASP A 52 30.13 6.75 14.56
CA ASP A 52 29.72 7.94 13.80
C ASP A 52 30.95 8.48 13.06
N GLY A 53 30.90 8.43 11.73
CA GLY A 53 31.94 8.93 10.84
C GLY A 53 31.32 9.63 9.64
N PHE A 54 30.81 10.85 9.83
CA PHE A 54 30.60 11.79 8.72
C PHE A 54 31.78 12.74 8.70
N GLY A 55 32.77 12.42 7.86
CA GLY A 55 33.89 13.30 7.55
C GLY A 55 33.40 14.62 6.96
N THR A 56 33.79 15.72 7.59
CA THR A 56 33.66 17.08 7.08
C THR A 56 34.69 17.25 5.95
N PHE A 57 34.25 17.20 4.70
CA PHE A 57 35.10 17.50 3.55
C PHE A 57 35.12 19.01 3.28
N GLN A 58 36.26 19.66 3.52
CA GLN A 58 36.56 21.02 3.08
C GLN A 58 36.92 21.01 1.59
N PHE A 59 36.19 21.77 0.77
CA PHE A 59 36.64 22.18 -0.56
C PHE A 59 37.58 23.38 -0.40
N LYS A 60 38.84 23.24 -0.82
CA LYS A 60 39.86 24.29 -0.80
C LYS A 60 40.03 24.83 -2.23
N GLY A 61 39.86 26.14 -2.41
CA GLY A 61 40.08 26.84 -3.68
C GLY A 61 40.15 28.35 -3.48
N CYS A 62 41.37 28.90 -3.60
CA CYS A 62 41.75 30.30 -3.50
C CYS A 62 41.17 31.17 -4.62
N CYS A 63 40.86 32.45 -4.32
CA CYS A 63 41.54 33.62 -4.91
C CYS A 63 40.94 34.95 -4.38
N ASP A 64 41.84 35.81 -3.92
CA ASP A 64 41.64 37.22 -3.57
C ASP A 64 41.39 38.10 -4.80
N HIS A 65 40.51 39.11 -4.71
CA HIS A 65 40.89 40.53 -4.94
C HIS A 65 39.78 41.53 -4.63
N GLN A 66 40.22 42.67 -4.10
CA GLN A 66 39.47 43.86 -3.70
C GLN A 66 39.06 44.75 -4.88
N ARG A 67 37.87 45.38 -4.84
CA ARG A 67 37.65 46.85 -4.68
C ARG A 67 36.22 47.28 -5.11
N PRO A 68 35.70 48.39 -4.57
CA PRO A 68 34.32 48.83 -4.74
C PRO A 68 34.18 49.98 -5.75
N ILE A 69 33.05 50.06 -6.46
CA ILE A 69 32.59 51.30 -7.09
C ILE A 69 31.08 51.45 -6.85
N ALA A 70 30.73 52.50 -6.14
CA ALA A 70 29.39 53.05 -6.01
C ALA A 70 29.06 53.89 -7.25
N LEU A 71 27.79 53.87 -7.69
CA LEU A 71 27.16 55.01 -8.34
C LEU A 71 25.63 54.89 -8.35
N GLN A 72 25.01 55.91 -7.73
CA GLN A 72 23.60 56.28 -7.84
C GLN A 72 23.20 56.57 -9.29
N LYS A 73 21.95 56.24 -9.65
CA LYS A 73 20.96 57.19 -10.21
C LYS A 73 19.61 56.51 -10.47
N SER A 74 18.57 57.03 -9.82
CA SER A 74 17.18 57.12 -10.32
C SER A 74 17.08 58.35 -11.27
N PRO A 75 15.92 58.73 -11.87
CA PRO A 75 14.56 58.20 -11.77
C PRO A 75 13.77 58.18 -13.12
N ASP A 76 12.43 58.07 -13.01
CA ASP A 76 11.37 58.46 -13.95
C ASP A 76 10.95 57.44 -15.05
N ALA A 77 9.79 56.79 -14.96
CA ALA A 77 8.40 57.27 -15.06
C ALA A 77 7.96 57.60 -16.51
N ALA A 78 7.15 56.71 -17.11
CA ALA A 78 6.16 57.08 -18.12
C ALA A 78 5.13 55.95 -18.36
N CYS A 79 3.86 56.34 -18.27
CA CYS A 79 2.66 55.64 -18.71
C CYS A 79 2.70 55.19 -20.17
N GLY A 80 1.97 54.13 -20.48
CA GLY A 80 1.64 53.74 -21.84
C GLY A 80 0.66 52.56 -21.91
N CYS A 81 -0.62 52.82 -21.63
CA CYS A 81 -1.71 51.91 -21.96
C CYS A 81 -1.79 51.73 -23.48
N HIS A 82 -1.68 50.49 -23.96
CA HIS A 82 -2.31 50.10 -25.22
C HIS A 82 -2.86 48.67 -25.10
N MET A 83 -4.19 48.58 -25.16
CA MET A 83 -4.92 47.35 -25.43
C MET A 83 -4.63 46.90 -26.86
N LEU A 84 -4.15 45.67 -27.03
CA LEU A 84 -4.41 44.88 -28.22
C LEU A 84 -4.66 43.43 -27.80
N ALA A 85 -5.88 42.97 -28.05
CA ALA A 85 -6.32 41.61 -27.84
C ALA A 85 -5.71 40.70 -28.91
N ALA A 86 -5.01 39.64 -28.48
CA ALA A 86 -4.59 38.52 -29.32
C ALA A 86 -5.04 37.20 -28.67
N PRO A 87 -5.53 36.23 -29.45
CA PRO A 87 -6.05 34.97 -28.92
C PRO A 87 -4.89 34.08 -28.46
N LEU A 88 -4.74 33.92 -27.15
CA LEU A 88 -3.79 32.98 -26.55
C LEU A 88 -4.25 31.54 -26.78
N HIS A 89 -3.57 30.85 -27.70
CA HIS A 89 -3.49 29.40 -27.72
C HIS A 89 -2.80 28.93 -26.43
N ILE A 90 -3.60 28.66 -25.39
CA ILE A 90 -3.12 27.99 -24.18
C ILE A 90 -2.79 26.55 -24.56
N GLY A 91 -1.49 26.28 -24.72
CA GLY A 91 -0.96 24.92 -24.80
C GLY A 91 -1.41 24.13 -23.58
N LYS A 92 -2.19 23.07 -23.81
CA LYS A 92 -2.56 22.05 -22.82
C LYS A 92 -1.29 21.34 -22.34
N VAL A 93 -0.56 21.90 -21.38
CA VAL A 93 0.45 21.15 -20.63
C VAL A 93 -0.28 20.36 -19.56
N ALA A 94 -0.76 19.19 -19.99
CA ALA A 94 -1.37 18.20 -19.12
C ALA A 94 -0.39 17.86 -17.99
N PHE A 95 -0.88 17.89 -16.75
CA PHE A 95 -0.27 17.15 -15.66
C PHE A 95 -0.26 15.68 -16.08
N ARG A 96 0.85 15.20 -16.63
CA ARG A 96 1.12 13.78 -16.79
C ARG A 96 1.31 13.20 -15.39
N ALA A 97 0.22 13.01 -14.66
CA ALA A 97 0.08 11.73 -13.99
C ALA A 97 0.25 10.72 -15.11
N SER A 98 1.46 10.16 -15.24
CA SER A 98 1.75 9.09 -16.16
C SER A 98 0.94 7.90 -15.64
N ILE A 99 -0.37 7.91 -15.90
CA ILE A 99 -1.16 6.70 -16.11
C ILE A 99 -0.47 6.13 -17.33
N ARG A 100 0.61 5.39 -17.08
CA ARG A 100 1.41 4.76 -18.11
C ARG A 100 0.38 3.99 -18.92
N ASN A 101 0.25 4.28 -20.21
CA ASN A 101 -0.09 3.20 -21.12
C ASN A 101 0.98 2.16 -20.81
N HIS A 102 0.59 1.08 -20.13
CA HIS A 102 1.48 -0.04 -19.84
C HIS A 102 1.72 -0.72 -21.19
N SER A 103 2.36 -0.02 -22.13
CA SER A 103 3.04 -0.66 -23.24
C SER A 103 3.91 -1.71 -22.57
N ASN A 104 3.58 -3.00 -22.81
CA ASN A 104 4.08 -4.11 -21.99
C ASN A 104 5.55 -3.89 -21.67
N LEU A 105 5.88 -3.96 -20.38
CA LEU A 105 7.23 -3.72 -19.87
C LEU A 105 8.24 -4.68 -20.51
N ALA A 106 7.78 -5.88 -20.84
CA ALA A 106 8.44 -6.87 -21.66
C ALA A 106 8.86 -6.33 -23.04
N HIS A 107 8.02 -5.51 -23.71
CA HIS A 107 8.35 -4.92 -25.02
C HIS A 107 9.58 -4.01 -24.94
N GLY A 108 9.68 -3.19 -23.89
CA GLY A 108 10.83 -2.32 -23.72
C GLY A 108 12.12 -3.10 -23.52
N TYR A 109 12.04 -4.26 -22.87
CA TYR A 109 13.15 -5.18 -22.75
C TYR A 109 13.49 -5.87 -24.08
N VAL A 110 12.49 -6.44 -24.77
CA VAL A 110 12.67 -7.09 -26.08
C VAL A 110 13.28 -6.14 -27.11
N ALA A 111 12.77 -4.91 -27.21
CA ALA A 111 13.30 -3.89 -28.11
C ALA A 111 14.76 -3.53 -27.76
N SER A 112 15.08 -3.44 -26.47
CA SER A 112 16.44 -3.17 -26.01
C SER A 112 17.37 -4.36 -26.25
N ALA A 113 16.89 -5.60 -26.09
CA ALA A 113 17.65 -6.81 -26.37
C ALA A 113 17.94 -6.95 -27.88
N SER A 114 16.93 -6.72 -28.72
CA SER A 114 17.05 -6.68 -30.19
C SER A 114 18.10 -5.64 -30.62
N LYS A 115 18.04 -4.42 -30.08
CA LYS A 115 19.00 -3.36 -30.41
C LYS A 115 20.44 -3.68 -29.96
N ASN A 116 20.62 -4.25 -28.77
CA ASN A 116 21.94 -4.38 -28.15
C ASN A 116 22.67 -5.68 -28.49
N TRP A 117 21.97 -6.80 -28.66
CA TRP A 117 22.61 -8.10 -28.87
C TRP A 117 22.64 -8.52 -30.34
N ARG A 118 21.76 -7.95 -31.17
CA ARG A 118 21.68 -8.23 -32.62
C ARG A 118 21.54 -9.73 -32.96
N THR A 119 21.03 -10.55 -32.03
CA THR A 119 20.75 -11.95 -32.37
C THR A 119 19.42 -12.01 -33.13
N PRO A 120 19.32 -12.86 -34.17
CA PRO A 120 18.15 -12.90 -35.04
C PRO A 120 16.87 -13.28 -34.27
N VAL A 121 17.01 -14.04 -33.16
CA VAL A 121 15.91 -14.42 -32.27
C VAL A 121 15.20 -13.21 -31.67
N TRP A 122 15.92 -12.18 -31.23
CA TRP A 122 15.27 -11.00 -30.64
C TRP A 122 14.58 -10.13 -31.68
N ASN A 123 15.06 -10.12 -32.92
CA ASN A 123 14.37 -9.45 -34.03
C ASN A 123 13.05 -10.15 -34.33
N LEU A 124 13.03 -11.49 -34.30
CA LEU A 124 11.81 -12.29 -34.45
C LEU A 124 10.82 -12.00 -33.33
N VAL A 125 11.24 -12.12 -32.05
CA VAL A 125 10.37 -11.85 -30.90
C VAL A 125 9.80 -10.42 -30.99
N ASN A 126 10.61 -9.43 -31.36
CA ASN A 126 10.16 -8.04 -31.51
C ASN A 126 9.14 -7.85 -32.65
N ALA A 127 9.35 -8.52 -33.80
CA ALA A 127 8.45 -8.45 -34.95
C ALA A 127 7.08 -9.11 -34.66
N LEU A 128 7.05 -10.17 -33.84
CA LEU A 128 5.81 -10.87 -33.46
C LEU A 128 4.85 -10.03 -32.62
N LYS A 129 5.28 -8.88 -32.12
CA LYS A 129 4.41 -7.93 -31.43
C LYS A 129 3.34 -7.35 -32.34
N ASP A 130 3.70 -7.04 -33.59
CA ASP A 130 2.86 -6.33 -34.53
C ASP A 130 2.84 -7.10 -35.87
N PRO A 131 1.93 -8.07 -36.02
CA PRO A 131 1.89 -8.93 -37.20
C PRO A 131 1.39 -8.21 -38.47
N HIS A 132 1.17 -6.89 -38.43
CA HIS A 132 0.63 -6.13 -39.57
C HIS A 132 1.61 -5.99 -40.75
N ASN A 133 2.89 -6.34 -40.60
CA ASN A 133 3.87 -6.35 -41.69
C ASN A 133 4.34 -7.77 -42.03
N PRO A 134 3.59 -8.52 -42.88
CA PRO A 134 3.93 -9.90 -43.23
C PRO A 134 5.26 -10.02 -43.99
N GLU A 135 5.61 -9.02 -44.81
CA GLU A 135 6.87 -9.01 -45.57
C GLU A 135 8.08 -9.00 -44.64
N GLN A 136 8.05 -8.16 -43.60
CA GLN A 136 9.12 -8.09 -42.60
C GLN A 136 9.25 -9.40 -41.81
N ILE A 137 8.14 -10.10 -41.55
CA ILE A 137 8.16 -11.40 -40.85
C ILE A 137 8.88 -12.45 -41.70
N HIS A 138 8.63 -12.51 -43.02
CA HIS A 138 9.28 -13.47 -43.90
C HIS A 138 10.80 -13.30 -43.95
N ASP A 139 11.30 -12.07 -44.05
CA ASP A 139 12.74 -11.80 -44.02
C ASP A 139 13.37 -12.22 -42.68
N ILE A 140 12.71 -11.92 -41.56
CA ILE A 140 13.20 -12.28 -40.23
C ILE A 140 13.15 -13.80 -39.98
N LEU A 141 12.15 -14.51 -40.52
CA LEU A 141 12.09 -15.97 -40.46
C LEU A 141 13.26 -16.60 -41.23
N ARG A 142 13.59 -16.06 -42.40
CA ARG A 142 14.77 -16.47 -43.20
C ARG A 142 16.06 -16.27 -42.41
N ASP A 143 16.23 -15.13 -41.74
CA ASP A 143 17.40 -14.83 -40.91
C ASP A 143 17.55 -15.77 -39.71
N ASN A 144 16.45 -16.35 -39.22
CA ASN A 144 16.41 -17.34 -38.13
C ASN A 144 16.44 -18.79 -38.62
N GLN A 145 16.56 -19.04 -39.93
CA GLN A 145 16.50 -20.38 -40.54
C GLN A 145 15.20 -21.13 -40.23
N LEU A 146 14.08 -20.42 -40.07
CA LEU A 146 12.77 -20.99 -39.80
C LEU A 146 11.96 -21.10 -41.10
N THR A 147 11.40 -22.27 -41.35
CA THR A 147 10.45 -22.45 -42.45
C THR A 147 9.09 -21.85 -42.11
N VAL A 148 8.36 -21.34 -43.10
CA VAL A 148 7.00 -20.77 -42.90
C VAL A 148 6.07 -21.79 -42.25
N LYS A 149 6.17 -23.08 -42.64
CA LYS A 149 5.39 -24.17 -42.02
C LYS A 149 5.68 -24.36 -40.53
N GLN A 150 6.95 -24.23 -40.12
CA GLN A 150 7.30 -24.26 -38.69
C GLN A 150 6.74 -23.04 -37.96
N PHE A 151 6.71 -21.87 -38.60
CA PHE A 151 6.13 -20.68 -37.99
C PHE A 151 4.60 -20.80 -37.84
N GLU A 152 3.89 -21.17 -38.90
CA GLU A 152 2.43 -21.40 -38.89
C GLU A 152 2.01 -22.42 -37.82
N HIS A 153 2.86 -23.41 -37.55
CA HIS A 153 2.65 -24.38 -36.47
C HIS A 153 2.55 -23.71 -35.09
N TRP A 154 3.45 -22.77 -34.78
CA TRP A 154 3.47 -22.05 -33.50
C TRP A 154 2.58 -20.81 -33.47
N GLU A 155 2.22 -20.26 -34.63
CA GLU A 155 1.36 -19.09 -34.73
C GLU A 155 -0.01 -19.33 -34.07
N ASN A 156 -0.56 -20.54 -34.20
CA ASN A 156 -1.79 -20.93 -33.53
C ASN A 156 -1.71 -20.83 -32.00
N VAL A 157 -0.53 -21.07 -31.42
CA VAL A 157 -0.28 -20.94 -29.97
C VAL A 157 -0.16 -19.47 -29.58
N LEU A 158 0.59 -18.68 -30.37
CA LEU A 158 0.84 -17.26 -30.09
C LEU A 158 -0.42 -16.39 -30.25
N ARG A 159 -1.36 -16.80 -31.10
CA ARG A 159 -2.65 -16.11 -31.32
C ARG A 159 -3.67 -16.37 -30.20
N GLN A 160 -3.39 -17.26 -29.25
CA GLN A 160 -4.31 -17.52 -28.15
C GLN A 160 -4.49 -16.28 -27.26
N PRO A 161 -5.72 -16.01 -26.78
CA PRO A 161 -6.03 -14.79 -26.04
C PRO A 161 -5.46 -14.80 -24.61
N ASN A 162 -5.20 -15.97 -24.02
CA ASN A 162 -4.63 -16.12 -22.68
C ASN A 162 -3.59 -17.26 -22.64
N LEU A 163 -2.80 -17.29 -21.57
CA LEU A 163 -1.70 -18.26 -21.44
C LEU A 163 -2.22 -19.69 -21.22
N THR A 164 -3.32 -19.84 -20.48
CA THR A 164 -3.89 -21.15 -20.19
C THR A 164 -4.36 -21.87 -21.47
N GLN A 165 -5.01 -21.17 -22.39
CA GLN A 165 -5.40 -21.71 -23.70
C GLN A 165 -4.18 -21.97 -24.58
N ALA A 166 -3.16 -21.10 -24.54
CA ALA A 166 -1.89 -21.37 -25.21
C ALA A 166 -1.27 -22.68 -24.72
N ILE A 167 -1.23 -22.92 -23.40
CA ILE A 167 -0.71 -24.15 -22.80
C ILE A 167 -1.56 -25.37 -23.16
N GLN A 168 -2.89 -25.25 -23.18
CA GLN A 168 -3.76 -26.36 -23.63
C GLN A 168 -3.51 -26.73 -25.09
N VAL A 169 -3.36 -25.73 -25.97
CA VAL A 169 -3.02 -25.97 -27.38
C VAL A 169 -1.63 -26.64 -27.48
N LEU A 170 -0.66 -26.20 -26.67
CA LEU A 170 0.66 -26.85 -26.57
C LEU A 170 0.58 -28.31 -26.10
N GLN A 171 -0.24 -28.60 -25.10
CA GLN A 171 -0.46 -29.96 -24.59
C GLN A 171 -1.10 -30.85 -25.66
N ASN A 172 -2.12 -30.37 -26.35
CA ASN A 172 -2.74 -31.09 -27.47
C ASN A 172 -1.74 -31.39 -28.60
N TYR A 173 -0.76 -30.50 -28.82
CA TYR A 173 0.32 -30.77 -29.76
C TYR A 173 1.26 -31.85 -29.26
N LYS A 174 1.63 -31.82 -27.98
CA LYS A 174 2.46 -32.85 -27.35
C LYS A 174 1.82 -34.24 -27.48
N ASP A 175 0.53 -34.34 -27.17
CA ASP A 175 -0.21 -35.60 -27.25
C ASP A 175 -0.27 -36.15 -28.69
N LYS A 176 -0.37 -35.28 -29.70
CA LYS A 176 -0.35 -35.69 -31.11
C LYS A 176 1.02 -36.20 -31.57
N VAL A 177 2.10 -35.64 -31.05
CA VAL A 177 3.47 -36.08 -31.38
C VAL A 177 3.77 -37.42 -30.69
N ASP A 178 3.43 -37.53 -29.41
CA ASP A 178 3.69 -38.72 -28.59
C ASP A 178 2.84 -39.94 -29.04
N GLY A 179 1.67 -39.70 -29.64
CA GLY A 179 0.81 -40.74 -30.21
C GLY A 179 1.43 -41.58 -31.34
N THR A 180 2.60 -41.21 -31.85
CA THR A 180 3.34 -41.98 -32.87
C THR A 180 4.18 -43.14 -32.32
N GLY A 181 4.04 -43.47 -31.03
CA GLY A 181 4.50 -44.76 -30.47
C GLY A 181 5.99 -44.86 -30.14
N SER A 182 6.75 -43.77 -30.26
CA SER A 182 8.15 -43.75 -29.80
C SER A 182 8.20 -43.31 -28.33
N ALA A 183 8.18 -44.27 -27.41
CA ALA A 183 8.16 -44.06 -25.96
C ALA A 183 9.47 -43.50 -25.36
N ASN A 184 10.31 -42.85 -26.17
CA ASN A 184 11.51 -42.20 -25.65
C ASN A 184 11.11 -40.83 -25.07
N ASN A 185 11.26 -40.68 -23.74
CA ASN A 185 11.01 -39.48 -22.94
C ASN A 185 11.90 -38.27 -23.30
N SER A 186 12.11 -37.97 -24.59
CA SER A 186 12.71 -36.70 -24.98
C SER A 186 11.72 -35.60 -24.59
N SER A 187 12.06 -34.84 -23.55
CA SER A 187 11.35 -33.60 -23.22
C SER A 187 11.17 -32.80 -24.51
N THR A 188 9.92 -32.51 -24.86
CA THR A 188 9.59 -31.68 -26.02
C THR A 188 10.19 -30.29 -25.81
N ASN A 189 11.38 -30.07 -26.37
CA ASN A 189 12.10 -28.82 -26.22
C ASN A 189 11.41 -27.76 -27.09
N PHE A 190 10.78 -26.77 -26.45
CA PHE A 190 10.21 -25.64 -27.18
C PHE A 190 11.33 -24.80 -27.80
N PRO A 191 11.15 -24.30 -29.04
CA PRO A 191 12.08 -23.32 -29.58
C PRO A 191 12.15 -22.09 -28.66
N PRO A 192 13.36 -21.57 -28.32
CA PRO A 192 13.51 -20.46 -27.39
C PRO A 192 12.69 -19.22 -27.75
N TRP A 193 12.59 -18.90 -29.06
CA TRP A 193 11.83 -17.75 -29.54
C TRP A 193 10.33 -17.85 -29.25
N VAL A 194 9.76 -19.06 -29.29
CA VAL A 194 8.33 -19.30 -28.96
C VAL A 194 8.11 -19.03 -27.49
N LEU A 195 8.95 -19.61 -26.63
CA LEU A 195 8.86 -19.44 -25.18
C LEU A 195 9.02 -17.96 -24.78
N LEU A 196 10.02 -17.26 -25.32
CA LEU A 196 10.23 -15.84 -25.08
C LEU A 196 9.03 -14.99 -25.55
N SER A 197 8.41 -15.35 -26.68
CA SER A 197 7.23 -14.65 -27.20
C SER A 197 5.98 -14.88 -26.35
N ILE A 198 5.74 -16.12 -25.91
CA ILE A 198 4.62 -16.45 -25.02
C ILE A 198 4.73 -15.65 -23.73
N VAL A 199 5.90 -15.66 -23.08
CA VAL A 199 6.13 -14.92 -21.84
C VAL A 199 6.02 -13.40 -22.05
N ALA A 200 6.48 -12.88 -23.19
CA ALA A 200 6.45 -11.44 -23.46
C ALA A 200 5.05 -10.89 -23.79
N TYR A 201 4.22 -11.67 -24.49
CA TYR A 201 3.00 -11.13 -25.15
C TYR A 201 1.69 -11.79 -24.73
N VAL A 202 1.70 -13.07 -24.31
CA VAL A 202 0.47 -13.84 -24.06
C VAL A 202 -0.03 -13.70 -22.62
N VAL A 203 0.85 -13.38 -21.67
CA VAL A 203 0.52 -13.15 -20.27
C VAL A 203 -0.27 -11.84 -20.12
N LYS A 204 -1.54 -11.93 -19.73
CA LYS A 204 -2.43 -10.76 -19.56
C LYS A 204 -2.98 -10.62 -18.16
N THR A 205 -3.18 -11.74 -17.47
CA THR A 205 -3.82 -11.77 -16.15
C THR A 205 -2.82 -12.12 -15.04
N PRO A 206 -3.06 -11.68 -13.80
CA PRO A 206 -2.26 -12.13 -12.65
C PRO A 206 -2.37 -13.65 -12.42
N GLU A 207 -3.47 -14.27 -12.82
CA GLU A 207 -3.68 -15.72 -12.74
C GLU A 207 -2.75 -16.45 -13.71
N ASP A 208 -2.67 -16.00 -14.96
CA ASP A 208 -1.69 -16.50 -15.95
C ASP A 208 -0.26 -16.39 -15.41
N ALA A 209 0.08 -15.24 -14.80
CA ALA A 209 1.43 -14.95 -14.34
C ALA A 209 1.83 -15.74 -13.07
N SER A 210 0.90 -16.02 -12.16
CA SER A 210 1.20 -16.62 -10.85
C SER A 210 1.33 -18.15 -10.86
N GLY A 211 0.67 -18.84 -11.81
CA GLY A 211 0.69 -20.30 -11.94
C GLY A 211 1.23 -20.75 -13.30
N PRO A 212 0.42 -20.73 -14.37
CA PRO A 212 0.79 -21.33 -15.66
C PRO A 212 2.10 -20.79 -16.26
N LEU A 213 2.39 -19.50 -16.08
CA LEU A 213 3.67 -18.91 -16.49
C LEU A 213 4.85 -19.50 -15.74
N MET A 214 4.71 -19.65 -14.42
CA MET A 214 5.77 -20.19 -13.57
C MET A 214 6.02 -21.65 -13.92
N ASP A 215 4.97 -22.45 -14.11
CA ASP A 215 5.09 -23.85 -14.49
C ASP A 215 5.79 -23.97 -15.85
N LEU A 216 5.32 -23.24 -16.87
CA LEU A 216 5.91 -23.22 -18.20
C LEU A 216 7.40 -22.82 -18.19
N VAL A 217 7.77 -21.77 -17.46
CA VAL A 217 9.14 -21.27 -17.42
C VAL A 217 10.07 -22.25 -16.70
N PHE A 218 9.67 -22.75 -15.52
CA PHE A 218 10.53 -23.62 -14.71
C PHE A 218 10.64 -25.05 -15.27
N GLU A 219 9.62 -25.56 -15.96
CA GLU A 219 9.69 -26.84 -16.68
C GLU A 219 10.71 -26.80 -17.83
N ASN A 220 10.84 -25.65 -18.49
CA ASN A 220 11.68 -25.50 -19.68
C ASN A 220 13.02 -24.81 -19.42
N LEU A 221 13.27 -24.30 -18.22
CA LEU A 221 14.46 -23.51 -17.90
C LEU A 221 15.76 -24.28 -18.19
N ASN A 222 15.78 -25.57 -17.87
CA ASN A 222 16.95 -26.44 -18.07
C ASN A 222 17.13 -26.88 -19.53
N SER A 223 16.05 -26.91 -20.32
CA SER A 223 16.07 -27.28 -21.73
C SER A 223 16.51 -26.13 -22.65
N VAL A 224 16.35 -24.90 -22.19
CA VAL A 224 16.71 -23.69 -22.93
C VAL A 224 18.22 -23.44 -22.84
N ALA A 225 18.84 -23.08 -23.97
CA ALA A 225 20.27 -22.79 -24.02
C ALA A 225 20.65 -21.69 -22.99
N PRO A 226 21.83 -21.78 -22.34
CA PRO A 226 22.25 -20.88 -21.26
C PRO A 226 22.11 -19.38 -21.59
N GLU A 227 22.35 -19.01 -22.85
CA GLU A 227 22.24 -17.63 -23.34
C GLU A 227 20.82 -17.03 -23.26
N PHE A 228 19.77 -17.87 -23.24
CA PHE A 228 18.37 -17.46 -23.17
C PHE A 228 17.75 -17.63 -21.78
N GLN A 229 18.43 -18.30 -20.83
CA GLN A 229 17.91 -18.52 -19.48
C GLN A 229 17.71 -17.21 -18.71
N ALA A 230 18.74 -16.36 -18.64
CA ALA A 230 18.63 -15.05 -17.99
C ALA A 230 17.57 -14.14 -18.65
N PRO A 231 17.53 -14.01 -20.00
CA PRO A 231 16.47 -13.25 -20.65
C PRO A 231 15.06 -13.76 -20.41
N LEU A 232 14.86 -15.07 -20.38
CA LEU A 232 13.57 -15.69 -20.06
C LEU A 232 13.14 -15.30 -18.64
N LEU A 233 14.05 -15.44 -17.66
CA LEU A 233 13.78 -15.06 -16.27
C LEU A 233 13.50 -13.55 -16.12
N ILE A 234 14.17 -12.68 -16.87
CA ILE A 234 13.91 -11.23 -16.85
C ILE A 234 12.56 -10.89 -17.46
N LEU A 235 12.14 -11.57 -18.54
CA LEU A 235 10.81 -11.38 -19.10
C LEU A 235 9.73 -11.84 -18.11
N THR A 236 9.92 -12.99 -17.49
CA THR A 236 9.05 -13.48 -16.41
C THR A 236 8.99 -12.48 -15.26
N ALA A 237 10.14 -11.97 -14.82
CA ALA A 237 10.22 -10.94 -13.79
C ALA A 237 9.46 -9.66 -14.16
N ASN A 238 9.51 -9.21 -15.42
CA ASN A 238 8.71 -8.07 -15.88
C ASN A 238 7.20 -8.34 -15.78
N GLN A 239 6.73 -9.53 -16.15
CA GLN A 239 5.32 -9.90 -16.03
C GLN A 239 4.88 -9.99 -14.56
N LEU A 240 5.70 -10.62 -13.72
CA LEU A 240 5.43 -10.71 -12.29
C LEU A 240 5.40 -9.32 -11.62
N ALA A 241 6.31 -8.42 -12.00
CA ALA A 241 6.34 -7.05 -11.51
C ALA A 241 5.10 -6.25 -11.96
N GLN A 242 4.67 -6.42 -13.22
CA GLN A 242 3.46 -5.81 -13.76
C GLN A 242 2.20 -6.19 -12.97
N HIS A 243 2.13 -7.44 -12.50
CA HIS A 243 1.02 -7.97 -11.71
C HIS A 243 1.23 -7.92 -10.19
N ASN A 244 2.33 -7.31 -9.72
CA ASN A 244 2.69 -7.22 -8.30
C ASN A 244 2.76 -8.59 -7.58
N LEU A 245 3.33 -9.59 -8.25
CA LEU A 245 3.47 -10.96 -7.76
C LEU A 245 4.84 -11.15 -7.09
N LEU A 246 5.02 -10.52 -5.93
CA LEU A 246 6.29 -10.48 -5.19
C LEU A 246 6.82 -11.85 -4.81
N VAL A 247 5.94 -12.77 -4.41
CA VAL A 247 6.38 -14.07 -3.89
C VAL A 247 6.94 -14.94 -5.01
N GLN A 248 6.27 -14.99 -6.15
CA GLN A 248 6.75 -15.67 -7.36
C GLN A 248 8.02 -15.00 -7.90
N PHE A 249 8.13 -13.67 -7.79
CA PHE A 249 9.33 -12.94 -8.21
C PHE A 249 10.56 -13.42 -7.45
N ARG A 250 10.44 -13.74 -6.15
CA ARG A 250 11.56 -14.27 -5.35
C ARG A 250 12.13 -15.54 -5.98
N ARG A 251 11.26 -16.48 -6.35
CA ARG A 251 11.67 -17.73 -7.00
C ARG A 251 12.40 -17.50 -8.33
N VAL A 252 11.93 -16.52 -9.13
CA VAL A 252 12.59 -16.12 -10.38
C VAL A 252 13.95 -15.48 -10.11
N LEU A 253 14.05 -14.66 -9.07
CA LEU A 253 15.31 -14.04 -8.64
C LEU A 253 16.32 -15.12 -8.22
N ASP A 254 15.93 -16.03 -7.33
CA ASP A 254 16.82 -17.10 -6.85
C ASP A 254 17.33 -17.94 -8.04
N ALA A 255 16.46 -18.26 -9.00
CA ALA A 255 16.84 -18.96 -10.24
C ALA A 255 17.80 -18.12 -11.12
N PHE A 256 17.58 -16.81 -11.21
CA PHE A 256 18.44 -15.91 -12.01
C PHE A 256 19.84 -15.80 -11.42
N LEU A 257 19.97 -15.73 -10.09
CA LEU A 257 21.28 -15.62 -9.43
C LEU A 257 22.14 -16.87 -9.64
N VAL A 258 21.51 -18.05 -9.75
CA VAL A 258 22.16 -19.35 -10.01
C VAL A 258 22.40 -19.60 -11.52
N ALA A 259 21.62 -18.97 -12.40
CA ALA A 259 21.71 -19.24 -13.84
C ALA A 259 23.10 -18.88 -14.42
N PRO A 260 23.64 -19.71 -15.34
CA PRO A 260 24.86 -19.41 -16.07
C PRO A 260 24.64 -18.24 -17.03
N ILE A 261 25.15 -17.06 -16.69
CA ILE A 261 25.05 -15.86 -17.54
C ILE A 261 26.39 -15.61 -18.22
N PRO A 262 26.45 -15.52 -19.56
CA PRO A 262 27.68 -15.15 -20.26
C PRO A 262 28.20 -13.80 -19.78
N GLU A 263 29.49 -13.72 -19.46
CA GLU A 263 30.14 -12.54 -18.87
C GLU A 263 29.88 -11.26 -19.68
N ARG A 264 29.91 -11.37 -21.01
CA ARG A 264 29.61 -10.27 -21.96
C ARG A 264 28.26 -9.59 -21.71
N HIS A 265 27.25 -10.35 -21.27
CA HIS A 265 25.89 -9.85 -21.10
C HIS A 265 25.53 -9.59 -19.65
N GLN A 266 26.34 -10.07 -18.71
CA GLN A 266 26.03 -10.09 -17.28
C GLN A 266 25.65 -8.70 -16.73
N LYS A 267 26.49 -7.69 -16.97
CA LYS A 267 26.20 -6.30 -16.55
C LYS A 267 24.83 -5.82 -17.05
N ALA A 268 24.49 -6.09 -18.30
CA ALA A 268 23.23 -5.68 -18.89
C ALA A 268 22.04 -6.43 -18.28
N GLN A 269 22.14 -7.76 -18.13
CA GLN A 269 21.08 -8.60 -17.57
C GLN A 269 20.71 -8.20 -16.14
N PHE A 270 21.71 -8.01 -15.26
CA PHE A 270 21.48 -7.57 -13.88
C PHE A 270 20.79 -6.20 -13.82
N ASN A 271 21.22 -5.26 -14.69
CA ASN A 271 20.57 -3.97 -14.82
C ASN A 271 19.12 -4.08 -15.31
N TYR A 272 18.81 -4.98 -16.24
CA TYR A 272 17.43 -5.20 -16.68
C TYR A 272 16.56 -5.86 -15.61
N LEU A 273 17.12 -6.77 -14.81
CA LEU A 273 16.42 -7.36 -13.68
C LEU A 273 16.07 -6.31 -12.61
N LEU A 274 17.02 -5.45 -12.25
CA LEU A 274 16.76 -4.32 -11.34
C LEU A 274 15.70 -3.36 -11.89
N ARG A 275 15.68 -3.13 -13.21
CA ARG A 275 14.64 -2.34 -13.88
C ARG A 275 13.28 -3.03 -13.87
N ALA A 276 13.24 -4.35 -14.04
CA ALA A 276 12.00 -5.12 -13.95
C ALA A 276 11.43 -5.03 -12.52
N LEU A 277 12.27 -5.26 -11.50
CA LEU A 277 11.91 -5.20 -10.09
C LEU A 277 11.38 -3.81 -9.68
N SER A 278 12.06 -2.74 -10.08
CA SER A 278 11.68 -1.37 -9.74
C SER A 278 10.41 -0.86 -10.42
N ARG A 279 9.85 -1.61 -11.37
CA ARG A 279 8.57 -1.30 -12.02
C ARG A 279 7.37 -1.82 -11.25
N MET A 280 7.58 -2.52 -10.14
CA MET A 280 6.49 -2.92 -9.25
C MET A 280 5.68 -1.69 -8.82
N PRO A 281 4.34 -1.74 -8.93
CA PRO A 281 3.49 -0.58 -8.72
C PRO A 281 3.42 -0.15 -7.24
N PHE A 282 3.89 -0.97 -6.31
CA PHE A 282 3.82 -0.69 -4.89
C PHE A 282 5.15 -0.85 -4.19
N ARG A 283 5.32 0.00 -3.18
CA ARG A 283 6.48 -0.05 -2.31
C ARG A 283 6.34 -1.25 -1.38
N SER A 284 7.23 -2.21 -1.57
CA SER A 284 7.36 -3.34 -0.66
C SER A 284 8.74 -3.35 -0.03
N GLY A 285 8.79 -3.66 1.28
CA GLY A 285 10.04 -3.96 1.95
C GLY A 285 10.76 -5.13 1.27
N GLU A 286 10.00 -6.15 0.87
CA GLU A 286 10.51 -7.32 0.15
C GLU A 286 11.20 -6.93 -1.17
N GLY A 287 10.56 -6.07 -1.98
CA GLY A 287 11.16 -5.61 -3.23
C GLY A 287 12.45 -4.82 -3.02
N SER A 288 12.56 -4.06 -1.93
CA SER A 288 13.82 -3.43 -1.54
C SER A 288 14.88 -4.44 -1.12
N THR A 289 14.51 -5.48 -0.36
CA THR A 289 15.43 -6.56 0.05
C THR A 289 15.95 -7.32 -1.17
N MET A 290 15.08 -7.67 -2.12
CA MET A 290 15.48 -8.29 -3.38
C MET A 290 16.44 -7.40 -4.19
N ALA A 291 16.19 -6.08 -4.25
CA ALA A 291 17.09 -5.17 -4.92
C ALA A 291 18.46 -5.11 -4.24
N MET A 292 18.49 -5.13 -2.90
CA MET A 292 19.73 -5.15 -2.11
C MET A 292 20.54 -6.43 -2.38
N GLU A 293 19.89 -7.59 -2.42
CA GLU A 293 20.54 -8.87 -2.73
C GLU A 293 21.12 -8.87 -4.17
N ILE A 294 20.38 -8.35 -5.15
CA ILE A 294 20.92 -8.20 -6.52
C ILE A 294 22.13 -7.28 -6.52
N LEU A 295 22.09 -6.17 -5.79
CA LEU A 295 23.19 -5.21 -5.69
C LEU A 295 24.42 -5.83 -5.02
N GLU A 296 24.23 -6.62 -3.95
CA GLU A 296 25.30 -7.35 -3.26
C GLU A 296 25.99 -8.33 -4.20
N VAL A 297 25.22 -9.15 -4.95
CA VAL A 297 25.79 -10.05 -5.97
C VAL A 297 26.47 -9.26 -7.10
N MET A 298 25.95 -8.08 -7.46
CA MET A 298 26.65 -7.21 -8.41
C MET A 298 27.97 -6.69 -7.85
N ASP A 299 28.05 -6.38 -6.55
CA ASP A 299 29.29 -5.92 -5.89
C ASP A 299 30.34 -7.04 -5.83
N GLU A 300 29.93 -8.25 -5.44
CA GLU A 300 30.77 -9.45 -5.45
C GLU A 300 31.36 -9.73 -6.83
N ARG A 301 30.59 -9.46 -7.89
CA ARG A 301 30.99 -9.67 -9.28
C ARG A 301 31.54 -8.40 -9.94
N THR A 302 31.75 -7.31 -9.19
CA THR A 302 32.27 -6.02 -9.67
C THR A 302 31.47 -5.40 -10.85
N LEU A 303 30.18 -5.69 -10.93
CA LEU A 303 29.29 -5.19 -11.97
C LEU A 303 28.79 -3.78 -11.60
N GLN A 304 28.96 -2.84 -12.53
CA GLN A 304 28.46 -1.47 -12.36
C GLN A 304 26.96 -1.36 -12.61
N VAL A 305 26.29 -0.53 -11.82
CA VAL A 305 24.89 -0.18 -12.05
C VAL A 305 24.84 0.95 -13.10
N ALA A 306 24.00 0.79 -14.13
CA ALA A 306 23.86 1.82 -15.14
C ALA A 306 23.20 3.08 -14.56
N PRO A 307 23.62 4.31 -14.95
CA PRO A 307 23.04 5.55 -14.45
C PRO A 307 21.51 5.62 -14.56
N SER A 308 20.94 5.14 -15.67
CA SER A 308 19.49 5.10 -15.87
C SER A 308 18.79 4.11 -14.93
N THR A 309 19.47 3.06 -14.46
CA THR A 309 18.93 2.09 -13.50
C THR A 309 18.79 2.71 -12.11
N TYR A 310 19.74 3.55 -11.67
CA TYR A 310 19.64 4.29 -10.41
C TYR A 310 18.38 5.16 -10.34
N HIS A 311 18.08 5.87 -11.42
CA HIS A 311 16.86 6.69 -11.49
C HIS A 311 15.57 5.87 -11.32
N ILE A 312 15.54 4.65 -11.88
CA ILE A 312 14.36 3.79 -11.80
C ILE A 312 14.27 3.16 -10.40
N LEU A 313 15.41 2.76 -9.80
CA LEU A 313 15.46 2.24 -8.43
C LEU A 313 15.07 3.28 -7.37
N LEU A 314 15.32 4.56 -7.65
CA LEU A 314 14.96 5.69 -6.78
C LEU A 314 13.55 6.25 -7.05
N HIS A 315 12.75 5.56 -7.88
CA HIS A 315 11.37 5.96 -8.12
C HIS A 315 10.56 5.92 -6.81
N GLU A 316 9.70 6.92 -6.60
CA GLU A 316 8.99 7.14 -5.33
C GLU A 316 8.11 5.96 -4.88
N ASP A 317 7.63 5.18 -5.84
CA ASP A 317 6.74 4.04 -5.61
C ASP A 317 7.49 2.76 -5.25
N PHE A 318 8.79 2.67 -5.51
CA PHE A 318 9.59 1.48 -5.25
C PHE A 318 10.61 1.70 -4.13
N ALA A 319 11.31 2.82 -4.18
CA ALA A 319 12.47 3.09 -3.33
C ALA A 319 12.11 3.11 -1.85
N SER A 320 12.86 2.34 -1.06
CA SER A 320 12.89 2.50 0.40
C SER A 320 14.03 3.40 0.84
N LEU A 321 13.89 4.01 2.02
CA LEU A 321 14.97 4.81 2.62
C LEU A 321 16.26 3.98 2.80
N HIS A 322 16.11 2.70 3.13
CA HIS A 322 17.24 1.78 3.28
C HIS A 322 17.95 1.54 1.93
N LEU A 323 17.18 1.18 0.89
CA LEU A 323 17.72 0.99 -0.46
C LEU A 323 18.42 2.26 -0.96
N ALA A 324 17.79 3.43 -0.79
CA ALA A 324 18.40 4.69 -1.22
C ALA A 324 19.69 5.03 -0.48
N ARG A 325 19.76 4.78 0.84
CA ARG A 325 21.01 4.95 1.58
C ARG A 325 22.12 4.11 0.97
N GLN A 326 21.83 2.84 0.67
CA GLN A 326 22.80 1.92 0.10
C GLN A 326 23.23 2.32 -1.32
N LEU A 327 22.27 2.70 -2.17
CA LEU A 327 22.58 3.24 -3.50
C LEU A 327 23.45 4.49 -3.43
N PHE A 328 23.19 5.39 -2.48
CA PHE A 328 23.98 6.61 -2.29
C PHE A 328 25.42 6.29 -1.86
N VAL A 329 25.62 5.37 -0.91
CA VAL A 329 26.95 4.92 -0.49
C VAL A 329 27.69 4.33 -1.69
N ARG A 330 27.08 3.39 -2.41
CA ARG A 330 27.67 2.77 -3.60
C ARG A 330 28.09 3.79 -4.67
N ILE A 331 27.23 4.74 -5.01
CA ILE A 331 27.54 5.81 -5.97
C ILE A 331 28.80 6.58 -5.55
N MET A 332 28.88 6.94 -4.27
CA MET A 332 29.94 7.81 -3.76
C MET A 332 31.26 7.08 -3.51
N THR A 333 31.22 5.83 -3.01
CA THR A 333 32.43 5.13 -2.55
C THR A 333 33.00 4.14 -3.56
N GLN A 334 32.14 3.47 -4.34
CA GLN A 334 32.57 2.37 -5.21
C GLN A 334 32.72 2.81 -6.67
N GLU A 335 31.79 3.62 -7.17
CA GLU A 335 31.75 3.95 -8.61
C GLU A 335 32.41 5.29 -8.96
N ASN A 336 32.81 6.11 -7.97
CA ASN A 336 33.33 7.48 -8.15
C ASN A 336 32.45 8.32 -9.12
N PHE A 337 31.14 8.07 -9.10
CA PHE A 337 30.19 8.66 -10.04
C PHE A 337 29.63 9.95 -9.46
N GLN A 338 29.87 11.09 -10.13
CA GLN A 338 29.27 12.35 -9.72
C GLN A 338 27.76 12.32 -10.06
N PRO A 339 26.86 12.35 -9.06
CA PRO A 339 25.44 12.18 -9.31
C PRO A 339 24.87 13.38 -10.08
N PRO A 340 24.14 13.17 -11.20
CA PRO A 340 23.52 14.27 -11.93
C PRO A 340 22.40 14.92 -11.10
N ALA A 341 22.06 16.18 -11.39
CA ALA A 341 21.05 16.93 -10.64
C ALA A 341 19.69 16.20 -10.57
N LYS A 342 19.29 15.54 -11.67
CA LYS A 342 18.09 14.68 -11.70
C LYS A 342 18.11 13.53 -10.69
N LEU A 343 19.29 12.98 -10.40
CA LEU A 343 19.45 11.84 -9.50
C LEU A 343 19.36 12.29 -8.06
N LEU A 344 20.02 13.41 -7.75
CA LEU A 344 19.88 14.10 -6.47
C LEU A 344 18.43 14.55 -6.21
N GLU A 345 17.70 14.97 -7.24
CA GLU A 345 16.27 15.28 -7.15
C GLU A 345 15.43 14.05 -6.75
N ALA A 346 15.76 12.86 -7.26
CA ALA A 346 15.10 11.61 -6.88
C ALA A 346 15.34 11.27 -5.39
N PHE A 347 16.58 11.42 -4.91
CA PHE A 347 16.91 11.31 -3.48
C PHE A 347 16.13 12.32 -2.63
N LEU A 348 16.07 13.57 -3.08
CA LEU A 348 15.33 14.63 -2.39
C LEU A 348 13.84 14.27 -2.22
N ARG A 349 13.18 13.81 -3.29
CA ARG A 349 11.77 13.35 -3.24
C ARG A 349 11.57 12.23 -2.23
N LEU A 350 12.46 11.24 -2.23
CA LEU A 350 12.36 10.13 -1.29
C LEU A 350 12.58 10.58 0.17
N LEU A 351 13.57 11.44 0.43
CA LEU A 351 13.86 11.94 1.78
C LEU A 351 12.73 12.81 2.32
N THR A 352 12.15 13.67 1.47
CA THR A 352 11.00 14.49 1.86
C THR A 352 9.77 13.64 2.17
N LYS A 353 9.49 12.59 1.37
CA LYS A 353 8.42 11.60 1.64
C LYS A 353 8.60 10.88 2.99
N HIS A 354 9.84 10.74 3.45
CA HIS A 354 10.19 10.13 4.73
C HIS A 354 10.31 11.10 5.90
N ASN A 355 9.95 12.37 5.72
CA ASN A 355 10.08 13.39 6.76
C ASN A 355 11.54 13.59 7.24
N ARG A 356 12.56 13.37 6.39
CA ARG A 356 13.99 13.57 6.69
C ARG A 356 14.49 14.94 6.22
N GLY A 357 14.05 15.99 6.89
CA GLY A 357 14.27 17.38 6.46
C GLY A 357 15.72 17.84 6.50
N ASP A 358 16.46 17.38 7.51
CA ASP A 358 17.89 17.62 7.69
C ASP A 358 18.71 17.18 6.46
N LEU A 359 18.46 15.95 6.00
CA LEU A 359 19.11 15.40 4.82
C LEU A 359 18.55 16.02 3.53
N ALA A 360 17.24 16.25 3.46
CA ALA A 360 16.61 16.87 2.31
C ALA A 360 17.23 18.25 1.99
N LEU A 361 17.50 19.08 2.99
CA LEU A 361 18.19 20.36 2.82
C LEU A 361 19.60 20.19 2.24
N LYS A 362 20.39 19.23 2.75
CA LYS A 362 21.73 18.94 2.21
C LYS A 362 21.69 18.52 0.73
N PHE A 363 20.72 17.69 0.35
CA PHE A 363 20.52 17.29 -1.05
C PHE A 363 20.03 18.45 -1.92
N TYR A 364 19.16 19.31 -1.38
CA TYR A 364 18.72 20.53 -2.08
C TYR A 364 19.91 21.46 -2.38
N ASP A 365 20.79 21.69 -1.39
CA ASP A 365 21.99 22.50 -1.57
C ASP A 365 22.97 21.87 -2.57
N ALA A 366 23.13 20.55 -2.52
CA ALA A 366 23.94 19.82 -3.50
C ALA A 366 23.40 19.98 -4.93
N ILE A 367 22.07 19.94 -5.11
CA ILE A 367 21.42 20.21 -6.40
C ILE A 367 21.75 21.63 -6.88
N GLN A 368 21.68 22.63 -5.99
CA GLN A 368 22.02 24.01 -6.39
C GLN A 368 23.47 24.11 -6.86
N ARG A 369 24.42 23.54 -6.13
CA ARG A 369 25.85 23.54 -6.51
C ARG A 369 26.11 22.88 -7.86
N VAL A 370 25.50 21.71 -8.12
CA VAL A 370 25.65 21.01 -9.40
C VAL A 370 25.12 21.87 -10.55
N ILE A 371 23.98 22.54 -10.34
CA ILE A 371 23.38 23.40 -11.36
C ILE A 371 24.19 24.68 -11.58
N ASP A 372 24.73 25.27 -10.51
CA ASP A 372 25.57 26.48 -10.60
C ASP A 372 26.94 26.18 -11.26
N SER A 373 27.43 24.94 -11.16
CA SER A 373 28.64 24.49 -11.86
C SER A 373 28.44 24.18 -13.34
N ALA A 374 27.19 24.07 -13.82
CA ALA A 374 26.92 23.71 -15.20
C ALA A 374 27.25 24.88 -16.15
N PRO A 375 27.99 24.63 -17.26
CA PRO A 375 28.37 25.69 -18.20
C PRO A 375 27.14 26.36 -18.80
N PRO A 376 27.10 27.70 -18.89
CA PRO A 376 25.99 28.41 -19.50
C PRO A 376 25.88 28.05 -20.99
N GLY A 377 24.70 27.60 -21.43
CA GLY A 377 24.40 27.36 -22.85
C GLY A 377 24.30 25.89 -23.29
N SER A 378 24.55 24.92 -22.41
CA SER A 378 24.31 23.50 -22.74
C SER A 378 22.81 23.16 -22.79
N GLU A 379 22.42 22.11 -23.53
CA GLU A 379 21.05 21.55 -23.47
C GLU A 379 20.65 21.18 -22.02
N ASP A 380 21.66 20.81 -21.21
CA ASP A 380 21.51 20.53 -19.79
C ASP A 380 21.09 21.76 -18.97
N ALA A 381 21.30 23.00 -19.44
CA ALA A 381 20.93 24.21 -18.73
C ALA A 381 19.41 24.35 -18.55
N ASN A 382 18.62 23.93 -19.55
CA ASN A 382 17.16 23.94 -19.46
C ASN A 382 16.65 22.85 -18.51
N ASP A 383 17.24 21.65 -18.60
CA ASP A 383 16.92 20.55 -17.69
C ASP A 383 17.30 20.88 -16.23
N ALA A 384 18.45 21.52 -16.04
CA ALA A 384 18.92 22.00 -14.75
C ALA A 384 17.96 23.06 -14.16
N TYR A 385 17.49 24.02 -14.97
CA TYR A 385 16.48 25.00 -14.53
C TYR A 385 15.17 24.31 -14.09
N ASN A 386 14.71 23.32 -14.85
CA ASN A 386 13.52 22.55 -14.51
C ASN A 386 13.72 21.72 -13.23
N THR A 387 14.89 21.11 -13.03
CA THR A 387 15.23 20.40 -11.80
C THR A 387 15.35 21.32 -10.60
N ARG A 388 15.92 22.53 -10.74
CA ARG A 388 15.94 23.56 -9.67
C ARG A 388 14.53 23.92 -9.22
N THR A 389 13.63 24.17 -10.17
CA THR A 389 12.24 24.55 -9.89
C THR A 389 11.46 23.40 -9.22
N ARG A 390 11.66 22.17 -9.70
CA ARG A 390 11.11 20.95 -9.07
C ARG A 390 11.64 20.76 -7.65
N ALA A 391 12.95 20.86 -7.44
CA ALA A 391 13.58 20.72 -6.13
C ALA A 391 13.03 21.75 -5.12
N ARG A 392 12.84 23.01 -5.53
CA ARG A 392 12.18 24.05 -4.71
C ARG A 392 10.76 23.66 -4.33
N THR A 393 9.99 23.17 -5.30
CA THR A 393 8.60 22.71 -5.10
C THR A 393 8.55 21.52 -4.13
N ILE A 394 9.45 20.55 -4.28
CA ILE A 394 9.57 19.38 -3.39
C ILE A 394 9.89 19.82 -1.97
N MET A 395 10.86 20.73 -1.80
CA MET A 395 11.21 21.28 -0.49
C MET A 395 10.07 22.08 0.14
N LEU A 396 9.34 22.89 -0.64
CA LEU A 396 8.18 23.60 -0.12
C LEU A 396 7.10 22.63 0.38
N ASN A 397 6.85 21.56 -0.37
CA ASN A 397 5.88 20.53 0.01
C ASN A 397 6.30 19.71 1.23
N PHE A 398 7.57 19.73 1.63
CA PHE A 398 8.06 19.04 2.81
C PHE A 398 7.59 19.70 4.12
N PHE A 399 7.51 21.02 4.17
CA PHE A 399 7.19 21.74 5.40
C PHE A 399 5.75 21.49 5.84
N ASN A 400 5.59 21.12 7.12
CA ASN A 400 4.28 20.96 7.75
C ASN A 400 3.74 22.27 8.33
N LYS A 401 4.62 23.24 8.62
CA LYS A 401 4.28 24.56 9.17
C LYS A 401 4.54 25.65 8.15
N ARG A 402 3.65 26.65 8.13
CA ARG A 402 3.79 27.81 7.25
C ARG A 402 5.00 28.70 7.61
N SER A 403 5.37 28.80 8.89
CA SER A 403 6.53 29.56 9.35
C SER A 403 7.82 29.09 8.68
N ASP A 404 8.01 27.77 8.65
CA ASP A 404 9.23 27.14 8.18
C ASP A 404 9.34 27.27 6.65
N ALA A 405 8.21 27.12 5.96
CA ALA A 405 8.13 27.38 4.52
C ALA A 405 8.42 28.85 4.18
N LYS A 406 7.95 29.81 4.99
CA LYS A 406 8.28 31.23 4.81
C LYS A 406 9.77 31.49 5.03
N GLN A 407 10.36 30.93 6.07
CA GLN A 407 11.80 31.06 6.34
C GLN A 407 12.63 30.50 5.18
N PHE A 408 12.22 29.35 4.63
CA PHE A 408 12.83 28.79 3.43
C PHE A 408 12.70 29.74 2.24
N LEU A 409 11.51 30.29 1.96
CA LEU A 409 11.34 31.28 0.88
C LEU A 409 12.20 32.54 1.08
N HIS A 410 12.33 33.02 2.32
CA HIS A 410 13.23 34.13 2.64
C HIS A 410 14.69 33.78 2.35
N SER A 411 15.13 32.56 2.70
CA SER A 411 16.47 32.07 2.37
C SER A 411 16.73 31.98 0.86
N LEU A 412 15.69 31.71 0.07
CA LEU A 412 15.79 31.72 -1.39
C LEU A 412 15.91 33.14 -1.95
N SER A 413 15.26 34.13 -1.33
CA SER A 413 15.36 35.54 -1.73
C SER A 413 16.69 36.20 -1.38
N SER A 414 17.40 35.70 -0.36
CA SER A 414 18.71 36.23 0.03
C SER A 414 19.88 35.70 -0.81
N LEU A 415 19.66 34.71 -1.69
CA LEU A 415 20.70 34.21 -2.57
C LEU A 415 21.04 35.27 -3.64
N PRO A 416 22.31 35.69 -3.77
CA PRO A 416 22.71 36.70 -4.75
C PRO A 416 22.34 36.23 -6.15
N THR A 417 21.49 37.00 -6.82
CA THR A 417 21.07 36.71 -8.20
C THR A 417 22.22 37.11 -9.13
N SER A 418 23.26 36.28 -9.21
CA SER A 418 24.51 36.56 -9.93
C SER A 418 24.38 36.49 -11.46
N ARG A 419 23.20 36.21 -12.02
CA ARG A 419 22.97 36.25 -13.47
C ARG A 419 22.51 37.65 -13.91
N PRO A 420 23.25 38.33 -14.81
CA PRO A 420 22.77 39.56 -15.44
C PRO A 420 21.48 39.27 -16.18
N ARG A 421 20.45 40.05 -15.83
CA ARG A 421 19.04 39.87 -16.15
C ARG A 421 18.77 40.29 -17.60
N SER A 422 19.35 39.59 -18.58
CA SER A 422 19.20 39.96 -20.01
C SER A 422 17.93 39.40 -20.67
N THR A 423 17.16 38.56 -19.99
CA THR A 423 15.81 38.17 -20.43
C THR A 423 14.79 38.41 -19.31
N PRO A 424 13.70 39.16 -19.57
CA PRO A 424 12.57 39.25 -18.64
C PRO A 424 12.01 37.85 -18.42
N ILE A 425 12.35 37.22 -17.29
CA ILE A 425 11.71 35.99 -16.85
C ILE A 425 10.26 36.37 -16.55
N ASP A 426 9.35 35.91 -17.39
CA ASP A 426 7.93 36.18 -17.28
C ASP A 426 7.42 35.70 -15.90
N PRO A 427 7.03 36.63 -14.99
CA PRO A 427 6.59 36.30 -13.64
C PRO A 427 5.28 35.48 -13.62
N THR A 428 4.60 35.35 -14.77
CA THR A 428 3.33 34.61 -14.88
C THR A 428 3.49 33.08 -14.89
N HIS A 429 4.73 32.55 -15.02
CA HIS A 429 4.95 31.14 -15.32
C HIS A 429 5.37 30.22 -14.16
N ALA A 430 5.15 30.60 -12.89
CA ALA A 430 5.41 29.71 -11.75
C ALA A 430 4.13 29.20 -11.04
N PRO A 431 3.20 28.49 -11.72
CA PRO A 431 1.97 27.95 -11.12
C PRO A 431 2.23 26.98 -9.95
N TYR A 432 3.46 26.47 -9.85
CA TYR A 432 3.91 25.59 -8.77
C TYR A 432 3.96 26.29 -7.40
N ASN A 433 4.13 27.61 -7.36
CA ASN A 433 4.21 28.34 -6.10
C ASN A 433 2.86 28.39 -5.37
N GLU A 434 1.77 28.61 -6.12
CA GLU A 434 0.41 28.70 -5.58
C GLU A 434 -0.10 27.37 -5.04
N SER A 435 0.05 26.31 -5.84
CA SER A 435 -0.37 24.97 -5.43
C SER A 435 0.44 24.47 -4.23
N SER A 436 1.75 24.78 -4.17
CA SER A 436 2.59 24.43 -3.03
C SER A 436 2.21 25.23 -1.78
N ALA A 437 1.96 26.54 -1.92
CA ALA A 437 1.50 27.37 -0.81
C ALA A 437 0.15 26.89 -0.25
N LEU A 438 -0.79 26.51 -1.12
CA LEU A 438 -2.04 25.90 -0.72
C LEU A 438 -1.81 24.54 -0.05
N ASN A 439 -0.90 23.71 -0.56
CA ASN A 439 -0.57 22.42 0.05
C ASN A 439 0.03 22.58 1.45
N ILE A 440 0.96 23.53 1.64
CA ILE A 440 1.49 23.88 2.97
C ILE A 440 0.36 24.33 3.89
N ALA A 441 -0.50 25.23 3.43
CA ALA A 441 -1.66 25.67 4.20
C ALA A 441 -2.60 24.49 4.52
N SER A 442 -2.72 23.50 3.65
CA SER A 442 -3.56 22.32 3.87
C SER A 442 -3.04 21.41 4.99
N LYS A 443 -1.71 21.32 5.17
CA LYS A 443 -1.03 20.54 6.21
C LYS A 443 -0.97 21.26 7.56
N ASP A 444 -0.94 22.58 7.53
CA ASP A 444 -0.82 23.42 8.72
C ASP A 444 -2.13 23.43 9.53
N SER A 445 -2.15 22.68 10.64
CA SER A 445 -3.31 22.58 11.53
C SER A 445 -3.67 23.92 12.21
N THR A 446 -2.77 24.91 12.22
CA THR A 446 -3.04 26.25 12.79
C THR A 446 -3.93 27.10 11.87
N VAL A 447 -4.03 26.76 10.58
CA VAL A 447 -4.87 27.49 9.63
C VAL A 447 -6.32 27.04 9.79
N THR A 448 -7.17 27.97 10.23
CA THR A 448 -8.62 27.75 10.36
C THR A 448 -9.26 27.38 9.02
N ILE A 449 -10.37 26.64 9.06
CA ILE A 449 -11.10 26.18 7.86
C ILE A 449 -11.46 27.36 6.95
N ASN A 450 -12.02 28.44 7.52
CA ASN A 450 -12.41 29.64 6.78
C ASN A 450 -11.21 30.34 6.13
N ARG A 451 -10.09 30.43 6.84
CA ARG A 451 -8.85 30.99 6.28
C ARG A 451 -8.29 30.12 5.17
N PHE A 452 -8.33 28.81 5.31
CA PHE A 452 -7.87 27.87 4.29
C PHE A 452 -8.72 27.97 3.00
N ILE A 453 -10.04 28.04 3.13
CA ILE A 453 -10.95 28.28 2.00
C ILE A 453 -10.71 29.66 1.38
N LYS A 454 -10.49 30.71 2.19
CA LYS A 454 -10.17 32.05 1.69
C LYS A 454 -8.87 32.06 0.89
N ILE A 455 -7.84 31.33 1.33
CA ILE A 455 -6.57 31.17 0.59
C ILE A 455 -6.84 30.55 -0.78
N PHE A 456 -7.64 29.48 -0.85
CA PHE A 456 -8.03 28.84 -2.11
C PHE A 456 -8.80 29.80 -3.03
N LEU A 457 -9.76 30.56 -2.49
CA LEU A 457 -10.53 31.53 -3.25
C LEU A 457 -9.70 32.74 -3.71
N SER A 458 -8.61 33.04 -3.01
CA SER A 458 -7.69 34.13 -3.36
C SER A 458 -6.58 33.74 -4.34
N LEU A 459 -6.60 32.49 -4.85
CA LEU A 459 -5.63 32.09 -5.87
C LEU A 459 -5.83 32.93 -7.13
N PRO A 460 -4.76 33.55 -7.68
CA PRO A 460 -4.86 34.38 -8.87
C PRO A 460 -5.13 33.52 -10.13
N THR A 461 -4.71 32.25 -10.13
CA THR A 461 -4.98 31.33 -11.23
C THR A 461 -6.33 30.63 -11.06
N LYS A 462 -6.98 30.30 -12.19
CA LYS A 462 -8.22 29.51 -12.19
C LYS A 462 -7.96 28.17 -11.48
N PRO A 463 -8.80 27.76 -10.52
CA PRO A 463 -8.61 26.50 -9.80
C PRO A 463 -8.48 25.30 -10.73
N THR A 464 -7.43 24.52 -10.52
CA THR A 464 -7.13 23.27 -11.22
C THR A 464 -7.59 22.06 -10.39
N ILE A 465 -7.67 20.88 -11.01
CA ILE A 465 -7.98 19.63 -10.27
C ILE A 465 -7.06 19.38 -9.08
N VAL A 466 -5.77 19.72 -9.22
CA VAL A 466 -4.78 19.58 -8.15
C VAL A 466 -5.12 20.50 -6.98
N THR A 467 -5.46 21.77 -7.24
CA THR A 467 -5.85 22.71 -6.18
C THR A 467 -7.15 22.30 -5.47
N TYR A 468 -8.15 21.79 -6.20
CA TYR A 468 -9.35 21.21 -5.60
C TYR A 468 -9.03 19.98 -4.74
N THR A 469 -8.16 19.09 -5.22
CA THR A 469 -7.74 17.89 -4.49
C THR A 469 -7.03 18.25 -3.19
N ILE A 470 -6.13 19.25 -3.22
CA ILE A 470 -5.44 19.78 -2.04
C ILE A 470 -6.45 20.38 -1.06
N LEU A 471 -7.42 21.17 -1.55
CA LEU A 471 -8.48 21.74 -0.72
C LEU A 471 -9.31 20.66 -0.03
N ILE A 472 -9.84 19.69 -0.78
CA ILE A 472 -10.67 18.60 -0.25
C ILE A 472 -9.89 17.78 0.78
N ARG A 473 -8.62 17.43 0.50
CA ARG A 473 -7.76 16.72 1.45
C ARG A 473 -7.47 17.53 2.71
N GLY A 474 -7.22 18.83 2.57
CA GLY A 474 -7.02 19.72 3.72
C GLY A 474 -8.27 19.86 4.59
N LEU A 475 -9.46 19.83 3.99
CA LEU A 475 -10.73 19.82 4.72
C LEU A 475 -10.97 18.47 5.42
N LEU A 476 -10.67 17.35 4.75
CA LEU A 476 -10.70 16.01 5.34
C LEU A 476 -9.76 15.89 6.55
N ALA A 477 -8.54 16.42 6.45
CA ALA A 477 -7.57 16.43 7.56
C ALA A 477 -8.07 17.22 8.78
N ARG A 478 -8.86 18.28 8.55
CA ARG A 478 -9.50 19.11 9.58
C ARG A 478 -10.85 18.58 10.04
N ARG A 479 -11.28 17.41 9.58
CA ARG A 479 -12.60 16.81 9.85
C ARG A 479 -13.80 17.67 9.41
N ALA A 480 -13.59 18.58 8.45
CA ALA A 480 -14.62 19.43 7.87
C ALA A 480 -15.33 18.73 6.69
N TYR A 481 -15.94 17.57 6.97
CA TYR A 481 -16.49 16.68 5.94
C TYR A 481 -17.62 17.31 5.11
N PRO A 482 -18.58 18.07 5.69
CA PRO A 482 -19.62 18.74 4.90
C PRO A 482 -19.05 19.76 3.91
N GLN A 483 -18.07 20.55 4.33
CA GLN A 483 -17.40 21.51 3.45
C GLN A 483 -16.61 20.80 2.35
N ALA A 484 -15.95 19.69 2.67
CA ALA A 484 -15.24 18.87 1.69
C ALA A 484 -16.20 18.34 0.62
N GLU A 485 -17.39 17.88 1.02
CA GLU A 485 -18.45 17.46 0.08
C GLU A 485 -18.90 18.60 -0.83
N ILE A 486 -19.16 19.81 -0.29
CA ILE A 486 -19.58 20.96 -1.10
C ILE A 486 -18.55 21.26 -2.20
N TRP A 487 -17.26 21.24 -1.85
CA TRP A 487 -16.18 21.49 -2.81
C TRP A 487 -15.99 20.36 -3.80
N TRP A 488 -16.21 19.11 -3.39
CA TRP A 488 -16.28 17.97 -4.29
C TRP A 488 -17.41 18.10 -5.31
N GLN A 489 -18.63 18.44 -4.87
CA GLN A 489 -19.77 18.65 -5.76
C GLN A 489 -19.52 19.81 -6.75
N LYS A 490 -18.85 20.88 -6.31
CA LYS A 490 -18.42 21.98 -7.19
C LYS A 490 -17.44 21.50 -8.27
N LEU A 491 -16.46 20.67 -7.90
CA LEU A 491 -15.52 20.08 -8.86
C LEU A 491 -16.25 19.19 -9.88
N VAL A 492 -17.15 18.31 -9.42
CA VAL A 492 -17.91 17.39 -10.30
C VAL A 492 -18.82 18.15 -11.28
N LYS A 493 -19.39 19.30 -10.86
CA LYS A 493 -20.24 20.15 -11.72
C LYS A 493 -19.44 20.88 -12.80
N GLN A 494 -18.12 21.02 -12.67
CA GLN A 494 -17.28 21.68 -13.66
C GLN A 494 -16.89 20.69 -14.77
N SER A 495 -17.65 20.69 -15.87
CA SER A 495 -17.41 19.82 -17.03
C SER A 495 -16.05 20.01 -17.71
N THR A 496 -15.39 21.16 -17.50
CA THR A 496 -14.11 21.48 -18.14
C THR A 496 -12.91 20.76 -17.52
N ILE A 497 -13.05 20.17 -16.33
CA ILE A 497 -11.94 19.56 -15.58
C ILE A 497 -12.02 18.05 -15.69
N THR A 498 -11.00 17.41 -16.29
CA THR A 498 -10.92 15.95 -16.36
C THR A 498 -10.57 15.38 -14.99
N MET A 499 -11.37 14.43 -14.52
CA MET A 499 -11.18 13.80 -13.21
C MET A 499 -9.92 12.92 -13.21
N ASP A 500 -9.10 13.01 -12.16
CA ASP A 500 -7.94 12.14 -11.94
C ASP A 500 -8.18 11.19 -10.76
N ALA A 501 -7.28 10.21 -10.58
CA ALA A 501 -7.41 9.21 -9.53
C ALA A 501 -7.36 9.81 -8.13
N TYR A 502 -6.55 10.85 -7.92
CA TYR A 502 -6.36 11.45 -6.61
C TYR A 502 -7.56 12.30 -6.17
N ALA A 503 -8.15 13.07 -7.09
CA ALA A 503 -9.37 13.82 -6.87
C ALA A 503 -10.57 12.89 -6.65
N LEU A 504 -10.70 11.84 -7.47
CA LEU A 504 -11.77 10.85 -7.31
C LEU A 504 -11.71 10.20 -5.92
N VAL A 505 -10.53 9.73 -5.50
CA VAL A 505 -10.35 9.15 -4.16
C VAL A 505 -10.65 10.17 -3.07
N ALA A 506 -10.16 11.41 -3.17
CA ALA A 506 -10.41 12.45 -2.16
C ALA A 506 -11.92 12.80 -2.06
N GLY A 507 -12.62 12.88 -3.19
CA GLY A 507 -14.05 13.12 -3.25
C GLY A 507 -14.88 11.97 -2.67
N VAL A 508 -14.56 10.74 -3.05
CA VAL A 508 -15.18 9.51 -2.51
C VAL A 508 -14.94 9.42 -0.99
N GLN A 509 -13.74 9.74 -0.51
CA GLN A 509 -13.45 9.82 0.92
C GLN A 509 -14.28 10.90 1.60
N ALA A 510 -14.42 12.10 1.02
CA ALA A 510 -15.26 13.17 1.58
C ALA A 510 -16.71 12.72 1.75
N LEU A 511 -17.28 12.05 0.75
CA LEU A 511 -18.65 11.50 0.81
C LEU A 511 -18.80 10.39 1.85
N ILE A 512 -17.87 9.42 1.87
CA ILE A 512 -17.89 8.34 2.87
C ILE A 512 -17.85 8.92 4.28
N ARG A 513 -16.93 9.86 4.53
CA ARG A 513 -16.74 10.51 5.84
C ARG A 513 -17.91 11.38 6.25
N ASN A 514 -18.66 11.91 5.30
CA ASN A 514 -19.89 12.64 5.56
C ASN A 514 -21.12 11.74 5.70
N GLY A 515 -20.95 10.42 5.87
CA GLY A 515 -22.06 9.48 6.05
C GLY A 515 -22.80 9.12 4.76
N LYS A 516 -22.22 9.39 3.58
CA LYS A 516 -22.82 9.11 2.26
C LYS A 516 -22.04 8.09 1.43
N PRO A 517 -21.73 6.88 1.95
CA PRO A 517 -20.97 5.88 1.20
C PRO A 517 -21.70 5.37 -0.05
N HIS A 518 -23.03 5.42 -0.11
CA HIS A 518 -23.82 4.97 -1.27
C HIS A 518 -23.62 5.90 -2.47
N GLU A 519 -23.66 7.21 -2.25
CA GLU A 519 -23.32 8.20 -3.29
C GLU A 519 -21.85 8.06 -3.70
N ALA A 520 -20.96 7.89 -2.72
CA ALA A 520 -19.53 7.71 -2.97
C ALA A 520 -19.27 6.52 -3.91
N PHE A 521 -19.94 5.39 -3.68
CA PHE A 521 -19.83 4.21 -4.54
C PHE A 521 -20.40 4.45 -5.94
N MET A 522 -21.49 5.21 -6.08
CA MET A 522 -22.00 5.60 -7.41
C MET A 522 -21.01 6.47 -8.18
N TYR A 523 -20.34 7.40 -7.52
CA TYR A 523 -19.28 8.19 -8.15
C TYR A 523 -18.08 7.33 -8.54
N LEU A 524 -17.73 6.34 -7.72
CA LEU A 524 -16.70 5.37 -8.04
C LEU A 524 -17.06 4.57 -9.29
N GLU A 525 -18.27 4.01 -9.37
CA GLU A 525 -18.75 3.27 -10.55
C GLU A 525 -18.90 4.14 -11.81
N LYS A 526 -19.19 5.44 -11.64
CA LYS A 526 -19.30 6.39 -12.74
C LYS A 526 -17.95 6.75 -13.36
N TYR A 527 -16.93 7.01 -12.53
CA TYR A 527 -15.65 7.55 -12.98
C TYR A 527 -14.53 6.51 -13.08
N ALA A 528 -14.60 5.39 -12.36
CA ALA A 528 -13.55 4.38 -12.41
C ALA A 528 -13.54 3.63 -13.76
N LYS A 529 -12.34 3.38 -14.28
CA LYS A 529 -12.14 2.52 -15.46
C LYS A 529 -12.51 1.09 -15.09
N LYS A 530 -13.37 0.49 -15.90
CA LYS A 530 -13.76 -0.91 -15.77
C LYS A 530 -12.63 -1.80 -16.32
N PRO A 531 -12.41 -3.01 -15.76
CA PRO A 531 -11.38 -3.91 -16.27
C PRO A 531 -11.60 -4.22 -17.76
N PRO A 532 -10.53 -4.50 -18.51
CA PRO A 532 -10.65 -4.96 -19.89
C PRO A 532 -11.47 -6.26 -19.93
N GLY A 533 -12.43 -6.36 -20.87
CA GLY A 533 -13.39 -7.47 -20.97
C GLY A 533 -14.84 -7.10 -20.65
N TYR A 534 -15.07 -5.98 -19.93
CA TYR A 534 -16.42 -5.56 -19.50
C TYR A 534 -17.01 -4.42 -20.35
N HIS A 535 -16.28 -3.92 -21.33
CA HIS A 535 -16.84 -2.95 -22.28
C HIS A 535 -17.79 -3.69 -23.20
N ARG A 536 -19.10 -3.53 -22.93
CA ARG A 536 -20.15 -3.84 -23.89
C ARG A 536 -19.77 -3.12 -25.17
N GLN A 537 -19.34 -3.86 -26.19
CA GLN A 537 -19.31 -3.35 -27.54
C GLN A 537 -20.78 -3.05 -27.86
N VAL A 538 -21.20 -1.82 -27.58
CA VAL A 538 -22.47 -1.32 -28.08
C VAL A 538 -22.27 -1.35 -29.58
N SER A 539 -22.82 -2.39 -30.22
CA SER A 539 -22.65 -2.64 -31.63
C SER A 539 -22.94 -1.35 -32.40
N PRO A 540 -22.03 -0.87 -33.26
CA PRO A 540 -22.29 0.24 -34.16
C PRO A 540 -23.17 -0.23 -35.33
N SER A 541 -24.29 -0.88 -35.02
CA SER A 541 -25.23 -1.42 -36.00
C SER A 541 -26.51 -0.59 -36.00
N VAL A 542 -26.37 0.69 -36.34
CA VAL A 542 -27.42 1.41 -37.07
C VAL A 542 -26.69 2.11 -38.20
N SER A 543 -26.85 1.50 -39.37
CA SER A 543 -26.48 1.94 -40.72
C SER A 543 -26.10 3.42 -40.85
N GLU A 544 -24.92 3.63 -41.42
CA GLU A 544 -24.53 4.78 -42.22
C GLU A 544 -25.69 5.21 -43.12
N SER A 545 -26.46 6.20 -42.69
CA SER A 545 -27.10 7.14 -43.60
C SER A 545 -26.24 8.38 -43.61
N GLU A 546 -25.29 8.39 -44.54
CA GLU A 546 -24.56 9.57 -44.99
C GLU A 546 -25.56 10.66 -45.38
N SER A 547 -25.71 11.70 -44.56
CA SER A 547 -25.95 13.08 -44.99
C SER A 547 -26.22 13.97 -43.77
N SER A 548 -25.44 15.05 -43.67
CA SER A 548 -25.78 16.34 -43.03
C SER A 548 -26.27 16.28 -41.57
N THR A 549 -25.56 16.75 -40.56
CA THR A 549 -25.09 18.13 -40.38
C THR A 549 -24.22 18.12 -39.12
N SER A 550 -23.13 18.87 -39.14
CA SER A 550 -22.10 19.01 -38.09
C SER A 550 -22.63 19.51 -36.74
N ALA A 551 -23.27 18.65 -35.96
CA ALA A 551 -23.49 18.90 -34.54
C ALA A 551 -22.21 18.53 -33.75
N PRO A 552 -21.72 19.41 -32.86
CA PRO A 552 -20.53 19.14 -32.06
C PRO A 552 -20.77 17.90 -31.21
N SER A 553 -19.98 16.86 -31.49
CA SER A 553 -20.01 15.57 -30.83
C SER A 553 -19.84 15.79 -29.33
N THR A 554 -20.93 15.70 -28.58
CA THR A 554 -20.91 15.61 -27.12
C THR A 554 -20.00 14.44 -26.76
N LEU A 555 -18.79 14.75 -26.29
CA LEU A 555 -17.74 13.82 -25.90
C LEU A 555 -18.34 12.55 -25.30
N ALA A 556 -18.15 11.43 -25.99
CA ALA A 556 -18.69 10.15 -25.56
C ALA A 556 -18.26 9.90 -24.09
N PRO A 557 -19.18 9.50 -23.20
CA PRO A 557 -18.94 9.31 -21.75
C PRO A 557 -17.79 8.35 -21.34
N GLY A 558 -17.01 7.82 -22.28
CA GLY A 558 -15.92 6.88 -22.05
C GLY A 558 -14.53 7.50 -21.89
N GLU A 559 -14.29 8.75 -22.33
CA GLU A 559 -12.90 9.27 -22.39
C GLU A 559 -12.31 9.65 -21.01
N ASN A 560 -13.17 9.92 -20.02
CA ASN A 560 -12.75 10.36 -18.68
C ASN A 560 -12.70 9.24 -17.62
N SER A 561 -12.46 7.99 -18.04
CA SER A 561 -12.37 6.87 -17.10
C SER A 561 -11.03 6.83 -16.36
N VAL A 562 -11.08 6.70 -15.05
CA VAL A 562 -9.95 6.81 -14.14
C VAL A 562 -9.49 5.43 -13.68
N VAL A 563 -8.24 5.06 -13.98
CA VAL A 563 -7.65 3.80 -13.51
C VAL A 563 -7.41 3.89 -12.01
N LEU A 564 -8.08 3.03 -11.23
CA LEU A 564 -7.84 2.92 -9.80
C LEU A 564 -6.64 2.01 -9.52
N THR A 565 -5.86 2.37 -8.50
CA THR A 565 -4.75 1.55 -7.99
C THR A 565 -5.18 0.84 -6.70
N THR A 566 -4.46 -0.20 -6.29
CA THR A 566 -4.69 -0.83 -4.97
C THR A 566 -4.52 0.18 -3.82
N VAL A 567 -3.65 1.19 -3.95
CA VAL A 567 -3.52 2.26 -2.95
C VAL A 567 -4.81 3.09 -2.88
N SER A 568 -5.36 3.47 -4.03
CA SER A 568 -6.65 4.17 -4.12
C SER A 568 -7.78 3.40 -3.46
N VAL A 569 -7.86 2.08 -3.70
CA VAL A 569 -8.86 1.22 -3.06
C VAL A 569 -8.61 1.09 -1.56
N ASN A 570 -7.36 0.93 -1.12
CA ASN A 570 -7.01 0.88 0.30
C ASN A 570 -7.40 2.17 1.04
N ASP A 571 -7.20 3.33 0.42
CA ASP A 571 -7.62 4.63 0.96
C ASP A 571 -9.15 4.71 1.14
N ILE A 572 -9.92 4.07 0.25
CA ILE A 572 -11.37 3.95 0.34
C ILE A 572 -11.76 2.96 1.46
N LEU A 573 -11.10 1.79 1.53
CA LEU A 573 -11.34 0.80 2.60
C LEU A 573 -11.05 1.39 3.99
N VAL A 574 -9.99 2.18 4.14
CA VAL A 574 -9.68 2.91 5.39
C VAL A 574 -10.78 3.93 5.72
N ALA A 575 -11.33 4.61 4.72
CA ALA A 575 -12.44 5.54 4.93
C ALA A 575 -13.70 4.81 5.43
N LEU A 576 -14.04 3.67 4.82
CA LEU A 576 -15.15 2.81 5.23
C LEU A 576 -14.95 2.26 6.65
N ASN A 577 -13.74 1.81 6.99
CA ASN A 577 -13.44 1.29 8.32
C ASN A 577 -13.63 2.37 9.41
N ARG A 578 -13.18 3.60 9.15
CA ARG A 578 -13.32 4.69 10.12
C ARG A 578 -14.75 5.26 10.25
N ILE A 579 -15.70 4.88 9.37
CA ILE A 579 -17.13 5.15 9.57
C ILE A 579 -17.87 3.92 10.12
N SER A 580 -17.13 2.94 10.66
CA SER A 580 -17.69 1.71 11.24
C SER A 580 -18.53 0.90 10.26
N ARG A 581 -18.06 0.79 9.01
CA ARG A 581 -18.68 -0.05 7.96
C ARG A 581 -17.77 -1.19 7.51
N PRO A 582 -17.40 -2.13 8.41
CA PRO A 582 -16.57 -3.27 8.05
C PRO A 582 -17.26 -4.24 7.07
N ASP A 583 -18.59 -4.28 7.06
CA ASP A 583 -19.41 -5.03 6.10
C ASP A 583 -19.14 -4.64 4.64
N VAL A 584 -19.02 -3.33 4.36
CA VAL A 584 -18.67 -2.82 3.03
C VAL A 584 -17.21 -3.12 2.71
N VAL A 585 -16.31 -3.08 3.71
CA VAL A 585 -14.90 -3.45 3.54
C VAL A 585 -14.77 -4.90 3.07
N PHE A 586 -15.50 -5.85 3.67
CA PHE A 586 -15.49 -7.25 3.25
C PHE A 586 -15.99 -7.43 1.80
N ARG A 587 -17.11 -6.80 1.45
CA ARG A 587 -17.68 -6.86 0.09
C ARG A 587 -16.75 -6.28 -0.95
N LEU A 588 -16.20 -5.10 -0.68
CA LEU A 588 -15.28 -4.45 -1.58
C LEU A 588 -13.96 -5.23 -1.69
N PHE A 589 -13.46 -5.82 -0.61
CA PHE A 589 -12.29 -6.71 -0.64
C PHE A 589 -12.51 -7.92 -1.55
N THR A 590 -13.64 -8.61 -1.44
CA THR A 590 -13.97 -9.77 -2.29
C THR A 590 -14.09 -9.38 -3.76
N HIS A 591 -14.66 -8.20 -4.04
CA HIS A 591 -15.01 -7.79 -5.41
C HIS A 591 -14.01 -6.83 -6.07
N MET A 592 -12.92 -6.41 -5.41
CA MET A 592 -12.04 -5.35 -5.93
C MET A 592 -11.36 -5.70 -7.26
N ASN A 593 -11.06 -6.99 -7.51
CA ASN A 593 -10.50 -7.43 -8.78
C ASN A 593 -11.56 -7.36 -9.91
N VAL A 594 -12.77 -7.87 -9.64
CA VAL A 594 -13.89 -7.85 -10.59
C VAL A 594 -14.34 -6.42 -10.93
N LEU A 595 -14.38 -5.54 -9.93
CA LEU A 595 -14.89 -4.18 -10.09
C LEU A 595 -13.88 -3.24 -10.74
N TYR A 596 -12.61 -3.32 -10.30
CA TYR A 596 -11.59 -2.31 -10.61
C TYR A 596 -10.27 -2.89 -11.16
N GLY A 597 -10.14 -4.21 -11.29
CA GLY A 597 -8.92 -4.86 -11.80
C GLY A 597 -7.74 -4.72 -10.83
N THR A 598 -8.03 -4.45 -9.56
CA THR A 598 -7.01 -4.27 -8.52
C THR A 598 -6.93 -5.52 -7.66
N GLN A 599 -5.72 -5.97 -7.35
CA GLN A 599 -5.48 -7.09 -6.46
C GLN A 599 -5.18 -6.61 -5.03
N PRO A 600 -5.55 -7.37 -3.99
CA PRO A 600 -5.24 -7.03 -2.62
C PRO A 600 -3.73 -7.09 -2.36
N ASN A 601 -3.22 -6.21 -1.49
CA ASN A 601 -1.81 -6.24 -1.06
C ASN A 601 -1.70 -6.37 0.47
N SER A 602 -0.48 -6.30 1.00
CA SER A 602 -0.22 -6.39 2.45
C SER A 602 -0.97 -5.35 3.28
N ALA A 603 -1.11 -4.12 2.77
CA ALA A 603 -1.89 -3.08 3.43
C ALA A 603 -3.40 -3.41 3.37
N THR A 604 -3.90 -3.93 2.25
CA THR A 604 -5.30 -4.38 2.11
C THR A 604 -5.64 -5.45 3.16
N LEU A 605 -4.79 -6.47 3.33
CA LEU A 605 -4.98 -7.51 4.35
C LEU A 605 -4.97 -6.91 5.77
N SER A 606 -4.09 -5.93 6.05
CA SER A 606 -4.08 -5.26 7.35
C SER A 606 -5.38 -4.52 7.64
N ILE A 607 -5.93 -3.82 6.63
CA ILE A 607 -7.22 -3.11 6.75
C ILE A 607 -8.36 -4.12 6.95
N LEU A 608 -8.34 -5.24 6.24
CA LEU A 608 -9.32 -6.32 6.39
C LEU A 608 -9.33 -6.90 7.81
N LEU A 609 -8.15 -7.17 8.39
CA LEU A 609 -8.03 -7.68 9.77
C LEU A 609 -8.52 -6.64 10.80
N GLN A 610 -8.29 -5.35 10.55
CA GLN A 610 -8.85 -4.28 11.38
C GLN A 610 -10.36 -4.21 11.27
N ALA A 611 -10.92 -4.39 10.07
CA ALA A 611 -12.36 -4.44 9.86
C ALA A 611 -13.00 -5.67 10.52
N ALA A 612 -12.33 -6.84 10.48
CA ALA A 612 -12.73 -8.03 11.23
C ALA A 612 -12.79 -7.78 12.73
N ARG A 613 -11.76 -7.16 13.30
CA ARG A 613 -11.76 -6.76 14.71
C ARG A 613 -12.89 -5.78 15.02
N GLN A 614 -13.09 -4.77 14.19
CA GLN A 614 -14.13 -3.76 14.41
C GLN A 614 -15.54 -4.35 14.30
N ALA A 615 -15.75 -5.32 13.40
CA ALA A 615 -17.02 -6.03 13.31
C ALA A 615 -17.34 -6.79 14.60
N VAL A 616 -16.35 -7.44 15.22
CA VAL A 616 -16.52 -8.08 16.56
C VAL A 616 -16.93 -7.06 17.60
N GLN A 617 -16.22 -5.94 17.68
CA GLN A 617 -16.50 -4.91 18.67
C GLN A 617 -17.90 -4.30 18.52
N ILE A 618 -18.37 -4.10 17.28
CA ILE A 618 -19.74 -3.61 17.01
C ILE A 618 -20.77 -4.68 17.39
N ASP A 619 -20.51 -5.94 17.03
CA ASP A 619 -21.42 -7.07 17.32
C ASP A 619 -21.49 -7.39 18.83
N ASP A 620 -20.41 -7.16 19.59
CA ASP A 620 -20.37 -7.32 21.05
C ASP A 620 -21.03 -6.15 21.79
N ALA A 621 -20.90 -4.91 21.28
CA ALA A 621 -21.55 -3.74 21.85
C ALA A 621 -23.08 -3.82 21.73
N ASP A 622 -23.58 -4.30 20.60
CA ASP A 622 -25.01 -4.54 20.38
C ASP A 622 -25.39 -5.98 20.80
N VAL A 623 -25.39 -6.27 22.11
CA VAL A 623 -25.66 -7.63 22.68
C VAL A 623 -26.85 -8.33 22.01
N LEU A 624 -27.95 -7.61 21.80
CA LEU A 624 -29.14 -8.15 21.12
C LEU A 624 -28.87 -8.46 19.64
N ALA A 625 -28.18 -7.58 18.93
CA ALA A 625 -27.84 -7.79 17.53
C ALA A 625 -26.90 -9.00 17.37
N GLY A 626 -25.93 -9.18 18.26
CA GLY A 626 -25.05 -10.34 18.28
C GLY A 626 -25.82 -11.67 18.41
N VAL A 627 -26.78 -11.74 19.35
CA VAL A 627 -27.63 -12.93 19.54
C VAL A 627 -28.51 -13.20 18.32
N PHE A 628 -29.16 -12.18 17.75
CA PHE A 628 -29.95 -12.33 16.53
C PHE A 628 -29.10 -12.69 15.31
N GLY A 629 -27.84 -12.26 15.27
CA GLY A 629 -26.86 -12.71 14.31
C GLY A 629 -26.70 -14.22 14.41
N LYS A 630 -26.28 -14.73 15.58
CA LYS A 630 -26.04 -16.16 15.81
C LYS A 630 -27.27 -17.01 15.50
N MET A 631 -28.46 -16.53 15.83
CA MET A 631 -29.71 -17.24 15.52
C MET A 631 -30.00 -17.30 14.02
N LYS A 632 -29.67 -16.25 13.25
CA LYS A 632 -29.78 -16.25 11.78
C LYS A 632 -28.79 -17.20 11.10
N LEU A 633 -27.68 -17.58 11.75
CA LEU A 633 -26.74 -18.58 11.23
C LEU A 633 -27.37 -19.97 11.13
N LEU A 634 -28.28 -20.26 12.06
CA LEU A 634 -29.01 -21.52 12.12
C LEU A 634 -30.19 -21.59 11.14
N ASP A 635 -30.46 -20.52 10.38
CA ASP A 635 -31.52 -20.51 9.36
C ASP A 635 -31.04 -21.21 8.07
N PRO A 636 -31.49 -22.44 7.79
CA PRO A 636 -31.03 -23.20 6.63
C PRO A 636 -31.47 -22.57 5.30
N PHE A 637 -32.51 -21.73 5.28
CA PHE A 637 -33.13 -21.25 4.05
C PHE A 637 -32.33 -20.14 3.36
N LYS A 638 -31.59 -19.32 4.11
CA LYS A 638 -30.74 -18.26 3.53
C LYS A 638 -29.47 -18.81 2.89
N ARG A 639 -28.92 -19.89 3.45
CA ARG A 639 -27.76 -20.61 2.90
C ARG A 639 -28.06 -21.16 1.51
N THR A 640 -29.28 -21.68 1.31
CA THR A 640 -29.72 -22.25 0.02
C THR A 640 -29.84 -21.18 -1.08
N ARG A 641 -30.27 -19.95 -0.77
CA ARG A 641 -30.44 -18.91 -1.80
C ARG A 641 -29.11 -18.42 -2.41
N PHE A 642 -28.04 -18.36 -1.61
CA PHE A 642 -26.71 -18.00 -2.11
C PHE A 642 -26.13 -19.09 -3.03
N LEU A 643 -26.25 -20.37 -2.63
CA LEU A 643 -25.77 -21.51 -3.42
C LEU A 643 -26.53 -21.68 -4.74
N LEU A 644 -27.85 -21.45 -4.74
CA LEU A 644 -28.68 -21.57 -5.94
C LEU A 644 -28.40 -20.47 -6.98
N SER A 645 -27.94 -19.28 -6.57
CA SER A 645 -27.62 -18.19 -7.50
C SER A 645 -26.39 -18.50 -8.37
N SER A 646 -25.45 -19.31 -7.87
CA SER A 646 -24.21 -19.63 -8.59
C SER A 646 -24.31 -20.88 -9.49
N LYS A 647 -25.28 -21.78 -9.26
CA LYS A 647 -25.37 -23.07 -9.97
C LYS A 647 -26.37 -23.11 -11.13
N ARG A 648 -27.38 -22.24 -11.19
CA ARG A 648 -28.53 -22.41 -12.10
C ARG A 648 -28.31 -21.98 -13.57
N GLY A 649 -27.10 -22.08 -14.14
CA GLY A 649 -26.90 -21.57 -15.51
C GLY A 649 -25.73 -22.09 -16.36
N LYS A 650 -25.13 -23.25 -16.07
CA LYS A 650 -23.83 -23.60 -16.69
C LYS A 650 -23.77 -24.74 -17.72
N GLU A 651 -24.86 -25.39 -18.13
CA GLU A 651 -24.69 -26.64 -18.90
C GLU A 651 -24.96 -26.62 -20.41
N HIS A 652 -25.51 -25.56 -21.06
CA HIS A 652 -25.86 -25.72 -22.50
C HIS A 652 -25.65 -24.58 -23.52
N GLU A 653 -24.98 -23.46 -23.23
CA GLU A 653 -24.65 -22.46 -24.28
C GLU A 653 -23.17 -22.03 -24.22
N HIS A 654 -22.32 -22.70 -24.99
CA HIS A 654 -20.86 -22.51 -24.99
C HIS A 654 -20.41 -21.41 -25.97
N ALA A 655 -19.44 -20.60 -25.51
CA ALA A 655 -18.65 -19.55 -26.19
C ALA A 655 -19.20 -18.11 -26.25
N GLN A 656 -20.47 -17.84 -26.57
CA GLN A 656 -21.02 -16.47 -26.43
C GLN A 656 -21.30 -16.09 -24.96
N SER A 657 -21.44 -17.10 -24.08
CA SER A 657 -21.75 -16.94 -22.67
C SER A 657 -20.62 -16.30 -21.83
N GLU A 658 -19.33 -16.42 -22.17
CA GLU A 658 -18.26 -15.95 -21.27
C GLU A 658 -18.22 -14.43 -21.06
N LYS A 659 -18.44 -13.65 -22.13
CA LYS A 659 -18.51 -12.18 -22.01
C LYS A 659 -19.75 -11.75 -21.21
N ASP A 660 -20.87 -12.42 -21.44
CA ASP A 660 -22.11 -12.16 -20.72
C ASP A 660 -22.00 -12.60 -19.25
N GLU A 661 -21.27 -13.68 -18.97
CA GLU A 661 -20.95 -14.14 -17.62
C GLU A 661 -20.10 -13.11 -16.89
N ALA A 662 -19.04 -12.58 -17.51
CA ALA A 662 -18.25 -11.51 -16.90
C ALA A 662 -19.14 -10.31 -16.56
N VAL A 663 -19.89 -9.77 -17.53
CA VAL A 663 -20.79 -8.62 -17.31
C VAL A 663 -21.79 -8.89 -16.18
N LYS A 664 -22.36 -10.10 -16.13
CA LYS A 664 -23.26 -10.54 -15.05
C LYS A 664 -22.56 -10.60 -13.69
N VAL A 665 -21.39 -11.25 -13.60
CA VAL A 665 -20.58 -11.35 -12.38
C VAL A 665 -20.27 -9.96 -11.82
N ARG A 666 -19.94 -9.00 -12.69
CA ARG A 666 -19.70 -7.62 -12.27
C ARG A 666 -20.99 -6.91 -11.84
N ALA A 667 -22.10 -7.11 -12.52
CA ALA A 667 -23.39 -6.57 -12.11
C ALA A 667 -23.81 -7.11 -10.73
N ASP A 668 -23.59 -8.40 -10.50
CA ASP A 668 -23.84 -9.06 -9.21
C ASP A 668 -22.94 -8.49 -8.12
N ALA A 669 -21.65 -8.27 -8.40
CA ALA A 669 -20.73 -7.60 -7.46
C ALA A 669 -21.17 -6.17 -7.08
N VAL A 670 -21.64 -5.39 -8.06
CA VAL A 670 -22.19 -4.04 -7.83
C VAL A 670 -23.45 -4.11 -6.98
N ASN A 671 -24.37 -5.01 -7.31
CA ASN A 671 -25.61 -5.22 -6.57
C ASN A 671 -25.34 -5.69 -5.15
N ASP A 672 -24.34 -6.56 -4.96
CA ASP A 672 -23.92 -7.06 -3.65
C ASP A 672 -23.41 -5.91 -2.77
N ILE A 673 -22.57 -5.00 -3.29
CA ILE A 673 -22.15 -3.80 -2.55
C ILE A 673 -23.34 -2.88 -2.28
N LEU A 674 -24.16 -2.55 -3.28
CA LEU A 674 -25.32 -1.66 -3.12
C LEU A 674 -26.37 -2.22 -2.15
N SER A 675 -26.51 -3.55 -2.05
CA SER A 675 -27.41 -4.18 -1.09
C SER A 675 -27.03 -3.89 0.37
N CYS A 676 -25.75 -3.61 0.61
CA CYS A 676 -25.16 -3.34 1.92
C CYS A 676 -25.03 -1.84 2.19
N VAL A 677 -24.57 -1.06 1.21
CA VAL A 677 -24.39 0.39 1.39
C VAL A 677 -25.73 1.13 1.34
N GLY A 678 -26.71 0.60 0.58
CA GLY A 678 -27.95 1.27 0.23
C GLY A 678 -27.89 1.90 -1.17
N HIS A 679 -29.05 2.31 -1.67
CA HIS A 679 -29.17 3.03 -2.94
C HIS A 679 -29.80 4.40 -2.65
N PRO A 680 -29.27 5.52 -3.19
CA PRO A 680 -29.81 6.84 -2.89
C PRO A 680 -31.31 6.96 -3.20
N SER A 681 -31.77 6.32 -4.30
CA SER A 681 -33.20 6.28 -4.65
C SER A 681 -34.10 5.42 -3.74
N ARG A 682 -33.56 4.60 -2.82
CA ARG A 682 -34.33 3.65 -1.99
C ARG A 682 -34.28 3.95 -0.49
N GLY A 683 -34.12 5.22 -0.12
CA GLY A 683 -34.14 5.63 1.29
C GLY A 683 -32.77 5.73 1.97
N GLY A 684 -31.71 5.96 1.19
CA GLY A 684 -30.40 6.37 1.72
C GLY A 684 -29.55 5.25 2.33
N LEU A 685 -28.74 5.61 3.32
CA LEU A 685 -27.75 4.75 3.96
C LEU A 685 -28.43 3.58 4.70
N ARG A 686 -28.08 2.35 4.34
CA ARG A 686 -28.48 1.19 5.15
C ARG A 686 -27.63 1.14 6.42
N ARG A 687 -28.28 0.93 7.58
CA ARG A 687 -27.59 0.63 8.84
C ARG A 687 -26.74 -0.62 8.64
N TYR A 688 -25.62 -0.68 9.35
CA TYR A 688 -24.84 -1.92 9.46
C TYR A 688 -25.76 -3.08 9.84
N VAL A 689 -25.79 -4.12 9.01
CA VAL A 689 -26.58 -5.33 9.26
C VAL A 689 -25.57 -6.40 9.65
N ASN A 690 -25.46 -6.64 10.96
CA ASN A 690 -24.64 -7.66 11.66
C ASN A 690 -23.54 -8.32 10.80
N GLY A 691 -22.31 -7.87 10.98
CA GLY A 691 -21.11 -8.34 10.30
C GLY A 691 -20.64 -9.73 10.76
N SER A 692 -21.31 -10.35 11.73
CA SER A 692 -21.11 -11.76 12.11
C SER A 692 -21.38 -12.77 10.98
N HIS A 693 -21.84 -12.36 9.79
CA HIS A 693 -22.20 -13.31 8.73
C HIS A 693 -21.76 -12.83 7.36
N TRP A 694 -20.45 -12.90 7.09
CA TRP A 694 -19.90 -12.70 5.75
C TRP A 694 -19.71 -14.05 5.04
N MET A 695 -20.38 -14.25 3.90
CA MET A 695 -20.38 -15.54 3.18
C MET A 695 -20.74 -16.76 4.05
N GLY A 696 -21.60 -16.55 5.05
CA GLY A 696 -21.97 -17.60 6.02
C GLY A 696 -20.94 -17.85 7.12
N VAL A 697 -20.00 -16.92 7.34
CA VAL A 697 -18.89 -17.02 8.27
C VAL A 697 -18.81 -15.79 9.17
N GLU A 698 -18.42 -15.97 10.43
CA GLU A 698 -18.09 -14.86 11.33
C GLU A 698 -16.96 -13.99 10.78
N ALA A 699 -17.05 -12.67 10.98
CA ALA A 699 -16.02 -11.72 10.52
C ALA A 699 -14.62 -12.08 11.03
N VAL A 700 -14.52 -12.57 12.27
CA VAL A 700 -13.26 -13.10 12.85
C VAL A 700 -12.72 -14.23 12.00
N GLU A 701 -13.54 -15.23 11.76
CA GLU A 701 -13.14 -16.45 11.09
C GLU A 701 -12.85 -16.16 9.62
N PHE A 702 -13.56 -15.22 8.98
CA PHE A 702 -13.22 -14.71 7.67
C PHE A 702 -11.84 -14.04 7.66
N GLY A 703 -11.58 -13.08 8.55
CA GLY A 703 -10.28 -12.41 8.65
C GLY A 703 -9.14 -13.39 8.94
N ARG A 704 -9.39 -14.37 9.82
CA ARG A 704 -8.45 -15.46 10.13
C ARG A 704 -8.16 -16.33 8.91
N ARG A 705 -9.19 -16.76 8.18
CA ARG A 705 -9.02 -17.55 6.95
C ARG A 705 -8.24 -16.80 5.90
N THR A 706 -8.55 -15.53 5.66
CA THR A 706 -7.82 -14.71 4.69
C THR A 706 -6.34 -14.57 5.07
N PHE A 707 -6.03 -14.41 6.37
CA PHE A 707 -4.65 -14.40 6.84
C PHE A 707 -3.95 -15.73 6.60
N LEU A 708 -4.58 -16.85 6.93
CA LEU A 708 -4.01 -18.19 6.72
C LEU A 708 -3.82 -18.51 5.22
N GLN A 709 -4.75 -18.12 4.36
CA GLN A 709 -4.62 -18.26 2.90
C GLN A 709 -3.42 -17.45 2.35
N ALA A 710 -3.20 -16.23 2.86
CA ALA A 710 -2.02 -15.44 2.52
C ALA A 710 -0.73 -16.09 3.06
N LEU A 711 -0.78 -16.65 4.27
CA LEU A 711 0.35 -17.30 4.94
C LEU A 711 0.82 -18.57 4.23
N PHE A 712 -0.08 -19.52 4.05
CA PHE A 712 0.23 -20.78 3.38
C PHE A 712 0.44 -20.59 1.89
N GLY A 713 -0.28 -19.65 1.27
CA GLY A 713 -0.03 -19.25 -0.11
C GLY A 713 1.38 -18.71 -0.34
N ARG A 714 1.89 -17.87 0.58
CA ARG A 714 3.29 -17.42 0.55
C ARG A 714 4.26 -18.59 0.73
N ALA A 715 3.96 -19.50 1.65
CA ALA A 715 4.82 -20.64 1.93
C ALA A 715 4.95 -21.57 0.70
N VAL A 716 3.85 -21.85 -0.01
CA VAL A 716 3.88 -22.60 -1.28
C VAL A 716 4.69 -21.88 -2.34
N ALA A 717 4.44 -20.58 -2.54
CA ALA A 717 5.14 -19.82 -3.58
C ALA A 717 6.65 -19.65 -3.28
N SER A 718 7.07 -19.76 -2.01
CA SER A 718 8.48 -19.81 -1.59
C SER A 718 9.12 -21.19 -1.78
N GLY A 719 8.38 -22.16 -2.30
CA GLY A 719 8.84 -23.51 -2.58
C GLY A 719 8.30 -24.56 -1.61
N LYS A 720 8.22 -25.81 -2.09
CA LYS A 720 7.65 -26.95 -1.38
C LYS A 720 8.29 -27.19 0.00
N ALA A 721 9.61 -27.02 0.12
CA ALA A 721 10.33 -27.19 1.38
C ALA A 721 9.88 -26.17 2.44
N THR A 722 9.71 -24.90 2.08
CA THR A 722 9.23 -23.85 3.00
C THR A 722 7.79 -24.11 3.41
N TYR A 723 6.93 -24.50 2.47
CA TYR A 723 5.57 -24.92 2.78
C TYR A 723 5.53 -26.07 3.79
N GLU A 724 6.31 -27.14 3.57
CA GLU A 724 6.37 -28.27 4.49
C GLU A 724 6.91 -27.87 5.87
N ARG A 725 7.90 -26.97 5.95
CA ARG A 725 8.38 -26.42 7.23
C ARG A 725 7.29 -25.67 7.98
N VAL A 726 6.59 -24.75 7.30
CA VAL A 726 5.49 -23.97 7.90
C VAL A 726 4.35 -24.88 8.36
N LEU A 727 4.04 -25.94 7.60
CA LEU A 727 2.99 -26.91 7.94
C LEU A 727 3.35 -27.76 9.16
N ARG A 728 4.63 -28.12 9.31
CA ARG A 728 5.17 -28.90 10.43
C ARG A 728 5.57 -28.03 11.63
N THR A 729 5.41 -26.71 11.54
CA THR A 729 5.78 -25.81 12.63
C THR A 729 4.86 -26.05 13.82
N GLU A 730 5.44 -26.38 14.96
CA GLU A 730 4.72 -26.54 16.22
C GLU A 730 4.76 -25.27 17.05
N SER A 731 3.81 -25.14 17.98
CA SER A 731 3.79 -24.04 18.93
C SER A 731 4.98 -24.16 19.89
N PRO A 732 5.84 -23.12 20.03
CA PRO A 732 7.03 -23.20 20.90
C PRO A 732 6.67 -23.26 22.39
N ALA A 733 5.43 -22.92 22.75
CA ALA A 733 4.90 -23.01 24.11
C ALA A 733 3.44 -23.48 24.10
N ALA A 734 3.01 -24.16 25.15
CA ALA A 734 1.65 -24.66 25.33
C ALA A 734 0.84 -23.75 26.26
N ALA A 735 -0.43 -23.52 25.93
CA ALA A 735 -1.29 -22.65 26.74
C ALA A 735 -1.82 -23.45 27.94
N ILE A 736 -1.71 -22.90 29.14
CA ILE A 736 -2.26 -23.53 30.36
C ILE A 736 -3.78 -23.36 30.40
N ARG A 737 -4.28 -22.28 29.81
CA ARG A 737 -5.71 -21.97 29.68
C ARG A 737 -6.10 -21.91 28.21
N GLU A 738 -7.30 -22.38 27.88
CA GLU A 738 -7.86 -22.23 26.54
C GLU A 738 -8.11 -20.75 26.18
N SER A 739 -8.47 -19.95 27.19
CA SER A 739 -9.03 -18.63 27.03
C SER A 739 -8.73 -17.76 28.26
N TYR A 740 -8.77 -16.42 28.12
CA TYR A 740 -8.53 -15.50 29.25
C TYR A 740 -9.56 -15.71 30.37
N ASP A 741 -10.83 -15.89 29.99
CA ASP A 741 -11.97 -16.06 30.89
C ASP A 741 -12.16 -17.50 31.36
N ALA A 742 -11.37 -18.45 30.82
CA ALA A 742 -11.45 -19.84 31.25
C ALA A 742 -10.97 -19.95 32.71
N PRO A 743 -11.72 -20.68 33.58
CA PRO A 743 -11.29 -20.90 34.94
C PRO A 743 -9.91 -21.60 34.95
N PRO A 744 -9.02 -21.29 35.92
CA PRO A 744 -7.79 -22.03 36.06
C PRO A 744 -8.09 -23.53 36.21
N PRO A 745 -7.31 -24.42 35.56
CA PRO A 745 -7.56 -25.86 35.66
C PRO A 745 -7.51 -26.31 37.12
N THR A 746 -8.58 -26.94 37.60
CA THR A 746 -8.73 -27.39 38.99
C THR A 746 -7.88 -28.65 39.22
N PHE A 747 -6.72 -28.49 39.86
CA PHE A 747 -5.83 -29.46 40.56
C PHE A 747 -5.44 -30.80 39.90
N ILE A 748 -6.10 -31.28 38.84
CA ILE A 748 -5.75 -32.54 38.16
C ILE A 748 -5.01 -32.18 36.87
N ARG A 749 -3.66 -32.30 36.92
CA ARG A 749 -2.69 -32.05 35.82
C ARG A 749 -3.01 -32.91 34.59
N ALA A 750 -3.91 -32.46 33.72
CA ALA A 750 -3.79 -32.77 32.30
C ALA A 750 -2.73 -31.81 31.73
N ALA A 751 -1.66 -32.35 31.14
CA ALA A 751 -0.61 -31.52 30.53
C ALA A 751 -1.24 -30.59 29.48
N PRO A 752 -0.85 -29.29 29.45
CA PRO A 752 -1.38 -28.36 28.47
C PRO A 752 -1.06 -28.87 27.06
N LYS A 753 -2.10 -29.12 26.26
CA LYS A 753 -1.90 -29.53 24.87
C LYS A 753 -1.51 -28.30 24.05
N PRO A 754 -0.37 -28.30 23.36
CA PRO A 754 -0.03 -27.20 22.45
C PRO A 754 -1.12 -27.08 21.39
N TYR A 755 -1.41 -25.85 20.97
CA TYR A 755 -2.33 -25.63 19.87
C TYR A 755 -1.76 -26.28 18.61
N VAL A 756 -2.44 -27.30 18.10
CA VAL A 756 -2.08 -27.97 16.85
C VAL A 756 -2.98 -27.43 15.74
N PHE A 757 -2.37 -26.70 14.81
CA PHE A 757 -3.07 -26.32 13.60
C PHE A 757 -3.28 -27.56 12.73
N VAL A 758 -4.54 -27.92 12.49
CA VAL A 758 -4.92 -28.97 11.54
C VAL A 758 -5.30 -28.29 10.23
N PRO A 759 -4.49 -28.44 9.15
CA PRO A 759 -4.84 -27.90 7.85
C PRO A 759 -6.19 -28.46 7.39
N PRO A 760 -7.07 -27.64 6.81
CA PRO A 760 -8.32 -28.10 6.20
C PRO A 760 -8.13 -29.22 5.14
N ASP A 761 -6.91 -29.40 4.60
CA ASP A 761 -6.64 -30.23 3.42
C ASP A 761 -6.02 -31.62 3.69
N THR A 762 -6.02 -32.15 4.91
CA THR A 762 -5.83 -33.62 5.15
C THR A 762 -7.06 -34.47 4.71
N ILE A 763 -7.92 -33.90 3.87
CA ILE A 763 -9.14 -34.44 3.25
C ILE A 763 -8.90 -35.49 2.15
N LYS A 764 -7.67 -35.98 1.95
CA LYS A 764 -7.51 -37.30 1.28
C LYS A 764 -8.23 -38.42 2.05
N ALA A 765 -8.51 -38.22 3.34
CA ALA A 765 -9.36 -39.10 4.14
C ALA A 765 -10.88 -38.86 3.95
N VAL A 766 -11.31 -37.66 3.57
CA VAL A 766 -12.74 -37.31 3.42
C VAL A 766 -13.25 -37.53 1.98
N SER A 767 -12.35 -37.63 1.00
CA SER A 767 -12.71 -37.98 -0.40
C SER A 767 -13.38 -39.37 -0.53
N LYS A 768 -13.17 -40.29 0.42
CA LYS A 768 -13.88 -41.58 0.47
C LYS A 768 -15.25 -41.52 1.17
N ALA A 769 -15.54 -40.49 1.96
CA ALA A 769 -16.78 -40.40 2.75
C ALA A 769 -17.80 -39.37 2.24
N SER A 770 -17.42 -38.45 1.34
CA SER A 770 -18.19 -37.21 1.11
C SER A 770 -18.55 -36.93 -0.36
N SER A 771 -18.98 -37.93 -1.13
CA SER A 771 -19.60 -37.67 -2.45
C SER A 771 -20.93 -36.89 -2.34
N LYS A 772 -21.56 -36.85 -1.15
CA LYS A 772 -22.82 -36.11 -0.89
C LYS A 772 -22.65 -34.70 -0.31
N LEU A 773 -21.45 -34.25 0.05
CA LEU A 773 -21.23 -32.95 0.72
C LEU A 773 -20.37 -31.97 -0.10
N LYS A 774 -20.37 -32.08 -1.44
CA LYS A 774 -19.58 -31.22 -2.34
C LYS A 774 -19.99 -29.73 -2.35
N ASP A 775 -21.12 -29.39 -1.74
CA ASP A 775 -21.70 -28.04 -1.81
C ASP A 775 -21.67 -27.31 -0.47
N ASP A 776 -20.91 -27.80 0.52
CA ASP A 776 -20.81 -27.07 1.76
C ASP A 776 -19.83 -25.89 1.62
N PRO A 777 -20.28 -24.62 1.64
CA PRO A 777 -19.39 -23.46 1.73
C PRO A 777 -18.54 -23.46 3.00
N SER A 778 -18.70 -24.42 3.92
CA SER A 778 -17.80 -24.70 5.04
C SER A 778 -16.49 -25.41 4.66
N GLN A 779 -16.34 -25.94 3.43
CA GLN A 779 -15.09 -26.54 2.95
C GLN A 779 -14.18 -25.47 2.35
N TRP A 780 -13.48 -24.76 3.23
CA TRP A 780 -12.47 -23.77 2.83
C TRP A 780 -11.14 -24.48 2.64
N SER A 781 -10.57 -24.39 1.44
CA SER A 781 -9.19 -24.82 1.21
C SER A 781 -8.23 -23.65 1.47
N LEU A 782 -7.07 -23.95 2.07
CA LEU A 782 -6.02 -22.95 2.29
C LEU A 782 -5.41 -22.47 0.98
N LEU A 783 -5.46 -23.34 -0.02
CA LEU A 783 -4.92 -23.13 -1.35
C LEU A 783 -6.05 -23.25 -2.37
N THR A 784 -5.79 -22.82 -3.59
CA THR A 784 -6.69 -23.10 -4.71
C THR A 784 -6.68 -24.60 -5.01
N SER A 785 -7.60 -25.07 -5.85
CA SER A 785 -7.61 -26.46 -6.31
C SER A 785 -6.32 -26.85 -7.05
N SER A 786 -5.59 -25.89 -7.63
CA SER A 786 -4.28 -26.08 -8.23
C SER A 786 -3.12 -26.02 -7.23
N GLY A 787 -3.41 -25.88 -5.92
CA GLY A 787 -2.40 -25.76 -4.89
C GLY A 787 -1.72 -24.38 -4.85
N THR A 788 -2.25 -23.36 -5.54
CA THR A 788 -1.70 -22.01 -5.54
C THR A 788 -2.32 -21.13 -4.44
N SER A 789 -1.71 -19.97 -4.17
CA SER A 789 -2.29 -18.99 -3.25
C SER A 789 -3.55 -18.36 -3.82
N HIS A 790 -4.59 -18.19 -2.99
CA HIS A 790 -5.74 -17.33 -3.31
C HIS A 790 -5.37 -15.84 -3.40
N LEU A 791 -4.26 -15.43 -2.79
CA LEU A 791 -3.83 -14.04 -2.62
C LEU A 791 -2.36 -13.88 -3.01
N PRO A 792 -1.97 -14.20 -4.25
CA PRO A 792 -0.55 -14.27 -4.65
C PRO A 792 0.16 -12.91 -4.60
N SER A 793 -0.59 -11.79 -4.61
CA SER A 793 -0.07 -10.43 -4.48
C SER A 793 0.17 -9.97 -3.03
N VAL A 794 -0.25 -10.75 -2.03
CA VAL A 794 -0.13 -10.37 -0.61
C VAL A 794 1.15 -10.94 0.00
N ALA A 795 2.18 -10.11 0.10
CA ALA A 795 3.37 -10.42 0.90
C ALA A 795 3.10 -10.14 2.39
N LEU A 796 3.23 -11.15 3.25
CA LEU A 796 3.06 -10.97 4.69
C LEU A 796 4.12 -10.03 5.29
N THR A 797 3.67 -9.09 6.11
CA THR A 797 4.53 -8.13 6.82
C THR A 797 4.32 -8.22 8.33
N ASN A 798 5.24 -7.63 9.10
CA ASN A 798 5.06 -7.48 10.54
C ASN A 798 3.72 -6.81 10.92
N ASN A 799 3.23 -5.86 10.11
CA ASN A 799 1.95 -5.23 10.37
C ASN A 799 0.78 -6.21 10.21
N ASN A 800 0.85 -7.15 9.25
CA ASN A 800 -0.16 -8.19 9.12
C ASN A 800 -0.18 -9.10 10.34
N VAL A 801 1.00 -9.53 10.80
CA VAL A 801 1.15 -10.36 12.02
C VAL A 801 0.60 -9.63 13.24
N LEU A 802 0.94 -8.34 13.42
CA LEU A 802 0.40 -7.52 14.52
C LEU A 802 -1.13 -7.44 14.48
N ASN A 803 -1.72 -7.12 13.33
CA ASN A 803 -3.18 -7.01 13.21
C ASN A 803 -3.87 -8.38 13.38
N TYR A 804 -3.23 -9.48 12.98
CA TYR A 804 -3.74 -10.83 13.20
C TYR A 804 -3.70 -11.21 14.69
N ILE A 805 -2.62 -10.93 15.41
CA ILE A 805 -2.54 -11.14 16.87
C ILE A 805 -3.59 -10.28 17.60
N GLN A 806 -3.84 -9.05 17.15
CA GLN A 806 -4.94 -8.23 17.67
C GLN A 806 -6.32 -8.85 17.40
N LEU A 807 -6.51 -9.50 16.25
CA LEU A 807 -7.74 -10.24 15.95
C LEU A 807 -7.90 -11.47 16.87
N LEU A 808 -6.83 -12.20 17.14
CA LEU A 808 -6.82 -13.32 18.09
C LEU A 808 -7.15 -12.88 19.52
N CYS A 809 -6.70 -11.68 19.91
CA CYS A 809 -7.03 -11.08 21.21
C CYS A 809 -8.54 -10.86 21.38
N VAL A 810 -9.23 -10.29 20.38
CA VAL A 810 -10.67 -10.02 20.48
C VAL A 810 -11.54 -11.25 20.28
N SER A 811 -10.99 -12.30 19.67
CA SER A 811 -11.72 -13.56 19.42
C SER A 811 -11.45 -14.65 20.46
N ASN A 812 -10.75 -14.30 21.54
CA ASN A 812 -10.37 -15.23 22.61
C ASN A 812 -9.59 -16.47 22.11
N ARG A 813 -8.75 -16.30 21.08
CA ARG A 813 -7.90 -17.33 20.47
C ARG A 813 -6.42 -17.09 20.77
N VAL A 814 -6.14 -16.64 21.98
CA VAL A 814 -4.79 -16.26 22.42
C VAL A 814 -3.82 -17.45 22.39
N ALA A 815 -4.32 -18.68 22.52
CA ALA A 815 -3.55 -19.90 22.39
C ALA A 815 -2.83 -20.05 21.03
N GLU A 816 -3.30 -19.38 19.96
CA GLU A 816 -2.66 -19.43 18.63
C GLU A 816 -1.41 -18.53 18.54
N VAL A 817 -1.21 -17.59 19.48
CA VAL A 817 -0.17 -16.53 19.38
C VAL A 817 1.26 -17.07 19.22
N PRO A 818 1.73 -18.05 20.01
CA PRO A 818 3.09 -18.57 19.85
C PRO A 818 3.30 -19.24 18.49
N LEU A 819 2.31 -19.99 18.01
CA LEU A 819 2.36 -20.63 16.69
C LEU A 819 2.43 -19.60 15.56
N VAL A 820 1.70 -18.48 15.68
CA VAL A 820 1.76 -17.39 14.70
C VAL A 820 3.15 -16.76 14.62
N LEU A 821 3.82 -16.57 15.76
CA LEU A 821 5.20 -16.08 15.76
C LEU A 821 6.17 -17.12 15.18
N ALA A 822 5.93 -18.41 15.42
CA ALA A 822 6.73 -19.48 14.81
C ALA A 822 6.58 -19.48 13.29
N TRP A 823 5.36 -19.36 12.75
CA TRP A 823 5.16 -19.17 11.31
C TRP A 823 5.83 -17.90 10.77
N ALA A 824 5.77 -16.79 11.52
CA ALA A 824 6.43 -15.56 11.13
C ALA A 824 7.96 -15.74 11.06
N ARG A 825 8.55 -16.51 11.98
CA ARG A 825 9.97 -16.89 11.96
C ARG A 825 10.32 -17.71 10.72
N GLU A 826 9.56 -18.75 10.42
CA GLU A 826 9.78 -19.60 9.24
C GLU A 826 9.66 -18.84 7.91
N LEU A 827 8.80 -17.82 7.87
CA LEU A 827 8.63 -16.95 6.71
C LEU A 827 9.62 -15.76 6.68
N GLY A 828 10.55 -15.67 7.63
CA GLY A 828 11.50 -14.57 7.73
C GLY A 828 10.89 -13.21 8.06
N VAL A 829 9.65 -13.17 8.56
CA VAL A 829 8.96 -11.93 8.93
C VAL A 829 9.48 -11.44 10.28
N GLN A 830 10.30 -10.39 10.24
CA GLN A 830 10.91 -9.81 11.42
C GLN A 830 9.90 -9.01 12.27
N PRO A 831 9.62 -9.42 13.52
CA PRO A 831 8.62 -8.76 14.34
C PRO A 831 9.14 -7.45 14.93
N SER A 832 8.26 -6.46 15.04
CA SER A 832 8.55 -5.22 15.77
C SER A 832 8.46 -5.42 17.28
N ARG A 833 9.12 -4.55 18.07
CA ARG A 833 8.95 -4.53 19.54
C ARG A 833 7.48 -4.46 19.96
N SER A 834 6.66 -3.72 19.23
CA SER A 834 5.21 -3.65 19.46
C SER A 834 4.50 -4.98 19.30
N THR A 835 4.83 -5.72 18.24
CA THR A 835 4.28 -7.06 17.96
C THR A 835 4.68 -8.05 19.05
N LEU A 836 5.95 -8.05 19.44
CA LEU A 836 6.46 -8.89 20.52
C LEU A 836 5.83 -8.52 21.87
N SER A 837 5.69 -7.22 22.17
CA SER A 837 5.07 -6.75 23.41
C SER A 837 3.63 -7.22 23.51
N LEU A 838 2.84 -7.05 22.44
CA LEU A 838 1.47 -7.54 22.39
C LEU A 838 1.41 -9.06 22.58
N ALA A 839 2.27 -9.81 21.87
CA ALA A 839 2.31 -11.27 21.96
C ALA A 839 2.65 -11.75 23.37
N LEU A 840 3.66 -11.13 24.02
CA LEU A 840 4.06 -11.47 25.39
C LEU A 840 2.99 -11.11 26.41
N VAL A 841 2.32 -9.96 26.26
CA VAL A 841 1.21 -9.57 27.14
C VAL A 841 0.08 -10.60 27.04
N LEU A 842 -0.38 -10.91 25.83
CA LEU A 842 -1.44 -11.89 25.62
C LEU A 842 -1.03 -13.28 26.12
N TRP A 843 0.20 -13.71 25.83
CA TRP A 843 0.67 -15.01 26.28
C TRP A 843 0.78 -15.11 27.80
N SER A 844 1.22 -14.04 28.48
CA SER A 844 1.33 -14.02 29.95
C SER A 844 0.00 -14.32 30.64
N GLU A 845 -1.12 -13.97 30.02
CA GLU A 845 -2.45 -14.18 30.56
C GLU A 845 -2.92 -15.65 30.50
N VAL A 846 -2.53 -16.39 29.46
CA VAL A 846 -2.93 -17.79 29.27
C VAL A 846 -1.88 -18.79 29.75
N SER A 847 -0.66 -18.33 30.02
CA SER A 847 0.48 -19.17 30.45
C SER A 847 0.82 -19.04 31.92
N GLN A 848 0.36 -18.00 32.63
CA GLN A 848 0.55 -17.88 34.08
C GLN A 848 -0.70 -18.38 34.80
N MET A 849 -0.52 -19.25 35.79
CA MET A 849 -1.56 -19.44 36.79
C MET A 849 -1.76 -18.11 37.53
N ALA A 850 -3.01 -17.78 37.87
CA ALA A 850 -3.41 -16.49 38.45
C ALA A 850 -2.65 -16.01 39.72
N PRO A 851 -1.83 -16.77 40.47
CA PRO A 851 -1.18 -16.22 41.66
C PRO A 851 -0.07 -15.19 41.40
N LEU A 852 0.61 -15.18 40.25
CA LEU A 852 1.80 -14.32 40.05
C LEU A 852 1.47 -12.83 39.86
N VAL A 853 0.33 -12.51 39.23
CA VAL A 853 -0.15 -11.13 39.10
C VAL A 853 -0.58 -10.61 40.47
N ALA A 854 -1.23 -11.45 41.28
CA ALA A 854 -1.57 -11.15 42.67
C ALA A 854 -0.29 -10.94 43.51
N LEU A 855 0.75 -11.75 43.33
CA LEU A 855 2.04 -11.59 44.02
C LEU A 855 2.81 -10.34 43.58
N TRP A 856 2.76 -9.94 42.30
CA TRP A 856 3.40 -8.72 41.82
C TRP A 856 2.67 -7.45 42.27
N GLN A 857 1.34 -7.48 42.35
CA GLN A 857 0.55 -6.40 42.96
C GLN A 857 0.83 -6.31 44.47
N LYS A 858 0.84 -7.44 45.18
CA LYS A 858 1.17 -7.52 46.61
C LYS A 858 2.58 -7.03 46.92
N LYS A 859 3.57 -7.30 46.05
CA LYS A 859 4.95 -6.78 46.23
C LYS A 859 5.03 -5.27 46.02
N LYS A 860 4.16 -4.68 45.19
CA LYS A 860 4.08 -3.23 44.97
C LYS A 860 3.39 -2.53 46.14
N GLU A 861 2.37 -3.15 46.72
CA GLU A 861 1.73 -2.71 47.97
C GLU A 861 2.70 -2.79 49.16
N ASN A 862 3.45 -3.90 49.29
CA ASN A 862 4.47 -4.03 50.33
C ASN A 862 5.60 -3.00 50.18
N LYS A 863 5.97 -2.62 48.95
CA LYS A 863 6.98 -1.57 48.74
C LYS A 863 6.46 -0.17 49.08
N LYS A 864 5.15 0.06 48.92
CA LYS A 864 4.49 1.30 49.33
C LYS A 864 4.40 1.44 50.85
N HIS A 865 4.20 0.32 51.56
CA HIS A 865 4.22 0.30 53.02
C HIS A 865 5.63 0.43 53.62
N HIS A 866 6.68 0.03 52.89
CA HIS A 866 8.04 0.09 53.42
C HIS A 866 8.71 1.47 53.30
N ASP A 867 8.19 2.36 52.45
CA ASP A 867 8.69 3.75 52.29
C ASP A 867 7.92 4.78 53.15
N GLU A 868 6.86 4.39 53.87
CA GLU A 868 6.04 5.28 54.73
C GLU A 868 6.11 4.99 56.25
N GLY A 869 6.94 4.03 56.70
CA GLY A 869 7.04 3.64 58.11
C GLY A 869 8.46 3.79 58.67
N ASP A 870 8.66 4.88 59.41
CA ASP A 870 9.80 5.09 60.31
C ASP A 870 9.94 3.98 61.37
N ALA A 871 11.22 3.76 61.71
CA ALA A 871 11.84 3.30 62.95
C ALA A 871 11.04 2.48 64.01
N ASP A 872 11.76 1.48 64.53
CA ASP A 872 11.52 0.74 65.78
C ASP A 872 10.50 -0.39 65.74
N GLU A 873 10.96 -1.62 65.46
CA GLU A 873 10.99 -2.67 66.48
C GLU A 873 11.68 -3.96 65.97
N LEU A 874 12.61 -4.44 66.78
CA LEU A 874 13.30 -5.72 66.67
C LEU A 874 12.31 -6.87 66.95
N GLY A 875 11.99 -7.66 65.94
CA GLY A 875 11.22 -8.90 66.11
C GLY A 875 11.55 -9.92 65.02
N SER A 876 12.56 -10.75 65.27
CA SER A 876 12.94 -11.87 64.40
C SER A 876 11.91 -13.00 64.48
N SER A 877 10.96 -13.02 63.55
CA SER A 877 10.13 -14.21 63.29
C SER A 877 10.46 -14.74 61.90
N GLN A 878 11.43 -15.65 61.86
CA GLN A 878 11.71 -16.52 60.73
C GLN A 878 10.47 -17.41 60.50
N SER A 879 9.59 -16.98 59.59
CA SER A 879 8.60 -17.86 59.00
C SER A 879 9.33 -18.72 57.96
N GLU A 880 9.61 -19.96 58.33
CA GLU A 880 10.00 -21.03 57.41
C GLU A 880 8.86 -21.23 56.39
N MET A 881 8.95 -20.54 55.26
CA MET A 881 8.16 -20.87 54.08
C MET A 881 8.70 -22.19 53.52
N ASN A 882 7.82 -23.20 53.45
CA ASN A 882 8.07 -24.51 52.89
C ASN A 882 8.91 -24.47 51.59
N GLU A 883 10.14 -24.95 51.68
CA GLU A 883 11.11 -25.06 50.59
C GLU A 883 10.68 -26.05 49.49
N SER A 884 9.62 -26.85 49.73
CA SER A 884 9.10 -27.85 48.78
C SER A 884 8.17 -27.29 47.69
N GLU A 885 7.66 -26.05 47.82
CA GLU A 885 6.94 -25.37 46.71
C GLU A 885 7.89 -24.61 45.76
N ALA A 886 9.17 -24.44 46.13
CA ALA A 886 10.15 -23.70 45.33
C ALA A 886 10.71 -24.50 44.14
N VAL A 887 10.65 -25.84 44.17
CA VAL A 887 11.30 -26.71 43.18
C VAL A 887 10.54 -26.76 41.84
N ASP A 888 9.23 -26.56 41.82
CA ASP A 888 8.43 -26.48 40.58
C ASP A 888 8.42 -25.06 39.95
N LEU A 889 9.06 -24.07 40.59
CA LEU A 889 9.15 -22.67 40.12
C LEU A 889 10.43 -22.37 39.31
N GLU A 890 11.46 -23.22 39.38
CA GLU A 890 12.76 -22.93 38.75
C GLU A 890 12.75 -23.07 37.23
N ASP A 891 11.92 -23.97 36.67
CA ASP A 891 11.78 -24.15 35.21
C ASP A 891 11.03 -23.00 34.51
N GLY A 892 10.49 -22.04 35.28
CA GLY A 892 9.92 -20.78 34.78
C GLY A 892 8.68 -20.90 33.88
N GLY A 893 8.10 -22.09 33.76
CA GLY A 893 6.84 -22.36 33.06
C GLY A 893 6.84 -22.02 31.56
N GLU A 894 5.67 -22.21 30.93
CA GLU A 894 5.45 -21.99 29.50
C GLU A 894 5.65 -20.52 29.05
N TYR A 895 5.54 -19.57 29.98
CA TYR A 895 5.86 -18.17 29.70
C TYR A 895 7.36 -17.95 29.48
N ARG A 896 8.23 -18.45 30.38
CA ARG A 896 9.69 -18.29 30.26
C ARG A 896 10.21 -19.02 29.03
N LYS A 897 9.69 -20.22 28.74
CA LYS A 897 10.00 -20.96 27.51
C LYS A 897 9.70 -20.14 26.26
N PHE A 898 8.55 -19.50 26.19
CA PHE A 898 8.20 -18.63 25.07
C PHE A 898 9.11 -17.40 24.97
N VAL A 899 9.40 -16.74 26.09
CA VAL A 899 10.30 -15.57 26.13
C VAL A 899 11.71 -15.94 25.64
N GLN A 900 12.28 -17.04 26.13
CA GLN A 900 13.59 -17.54 25.70
C GLN A 900 13.60 -17.90 24.21
N TRP A 901 12.53 -18.53 23.71
CA TRP A 901 12.41 -18.83 22.29
C TRP A 901 12.38 -17.54 21.45
N VAL A 902 11.61 -16.52 21.84
CA VAL A 902 11.58 -15.23 21.13
C VAL A 902 12.94 -14.54 21.18
N GLU A 903 13.60 -14.51 22.35
CA GLU A 903 14.91 -13.92 22.53
C GLU A 903 15.98 -14.60 21.66
N SER A 904 15.95 -15.93 21.56
CA SER A 904 16.84 -16.70 20.67
C SER A 904 16.66 -16.35 19.19
N TRP A 905 15.46 -15.91 18.80
CA TRP A 905 15.14 -15.55 17.42
C TRP A 905 15.50 -14.10 17.09
N VAL A 906 15.11 -13.14 17.93
CA VAL A 906 15.28 -11.70 17.61
C VAL A 906 16.52 -11.07 18.25
N GLY A 907 17.14 -11.74 19.21
CA GLY A 907 18.23 -11.25 20.04
C GLY A 907 17.75 -10.35 21.18
N ALA A 908 18.51 -10.34 22.29
CA ALA A 908 18.21 -9.56 23.51
C ALA A 908 17.96 -8.07 23.23
N GLN A 909 18.70 -7.48 22.28
CA GLN A 909 18.57 -6.05 21.94
C GLN A 909 17.19 -5.68 21.36
N ARG A 910 16.50 -6.63 20.73
CA ARG A 910 15.19 -6.40 20.10
C ARG A 910 14.02 -6.85 20.98
N MET A 911 14.30 -7.45 22.13
CA MET A 911 13.27 -7.78 23.11
C MET A 911 12.56 -6.49 23.59
N PRO A 912 11.23 -6.56 23.82
CA PRO A 912 10.49 -5.48 24.46
C PRO A 912 11.06 -5.09 25.82
N LYS A 913 11.07 -3.79 26.12
CA LYS A 913 11.36 -3.32 27.48
C LYS A 913 10.11 -3.48 28.37
N ALA A 914 10.29 -3.45 29.69
CA ALA A 914 9.18 -3.50 30.63
C ALA A 914 8.14 -2.39 30.39
N GLU A 915 8.59 -1.19 29.99
CA GLU A 915 7.72 -0.07 29.60
C GLU A 915 6.85 -0.39 28.38
N ASP A 916 7.39 -1.10 27.39
CA ASP A 916 6.65 -1.47 26.19
C ASP A 916 5.55 -2.47 26.54
N ILE A 917 5.87 -3.47 27.38
CA ILE A 917 4.91 -4.46 27.90
C ILE A 917 3.78 -3.76 28.66
N GLN A 918 4.10 -2.81 29.55
CA GLN A 918 3.09 -2.08 30.32
C GLN A 918 2.17 -1.24 29.43
N LYS A 919 2.71 -0.56 28.41
CA LYS A 919 1.90 0.16 27.41
C LYS A 919 0.93 -0.79 26.70
N TRP A 920 1.41 -1.96 26.29
CA TRP A 920 0.58 -2.94 25.59
C TRP A 920 -0.46 -3.62 26.47
N ARG A 921 -0.24 -3.76 27.79
CA ARG A 921 -1.28 -4.19 28.75
C ARG A 921 -2.48 -3.25 28.73
N ILE A 922 -2.25 -1.94 28.75
CA ILE A 922 -3.31 -0.92 28.68
C ILE A 922 -4.07 -1.04 27.34
N VAL A 923 -3.35 -1.24 26.23
CA VAL A 923 -3.96 -1.40 24.91
C VAL A 923 -4.80 -2.69 24.83
N VAL A 924 -4.32 -3.81 25.35
CA VAL A 924 -5.07 -5.08 25.41
C VAL A 924 -6.35 -4.93 26.22
N HIS A 925 -6.27 -4.30 27.40
CA HIS A 925 -7.44 -4.01 28.23
C HIS A 925 -8.47 -3.15 27.47
N ARG A 926 -8.02 -2.11 26.77
CA ARG A 926 -8.87 -1.28 25.91
C ARG A 926 -9.51 -2.06 24.76
N MET A 927 -8.76 -2.95 24.11
CA MET A 927 -9.28 -3.74 22.99
C MET A 927 -10.42 -4.68 23.41
N ARG A 928 -10.38 -5.21 24.64
CA ARG A 928 -11.43 -6.10 25.19
C ARG A 928 -12.64 -5.36 25.73
N THR A 929 -12.41 -4.30 26.51
CA THR A 929 -13.50 -3.57 27.17
C THR A 929 -14.25 -2.63 26.24
N GLY A 930 -13.68 -2.30 25.08
CA GLY A 930 -14.19 -1.23 24.22
C GLY A 930 -14.09 0.17 24.86
N SER A 931 -13.58 0.27 26.10
CA SER A 931 -13.54 1.51 26.86
C SER A 931 -12.46 2.45 26.35
N THR A 932 -12.84 3.66 25.98
CA THR A 932 -11.90 4.75 25.70
C THR A 932 -11.34 5.30 27.01
N TYR A 933 -10.43 4.56 27.65
CA TYR A 933 -9.70 5.04 28.82
C TYR A 933 -8.95 6.34 28.47
N ASP A 934 -9.28 7.47 29.09
CA ASP A 934 -8.53 8.71 28.91
C ASP A 934 -7.18 8.57 29.61
N ALA A 935 -6.08 8.78 28.89
CA ALA A 935 -4.73 8.50 29.37
C ALA A 935 -4.27 9.51 30.47
N LYS A 936 -5.15 10.43 30.88
CA LYS A 936 -4.87 11.50 31.83
C LYS A 936 -5.06 11.13 33.31
N GLY A 937 -5.48 9.91 33.64
CA GLY A 937 -5.38 9.39 35.01
C GLY A 937 -6.48 9.79 36.00
N ASP A 938 -7.47 10.59 35.59
CA ASP A 938 -8.54 11.03 36.48
C ASP A 938 -9.90 10.46 36.05
N GLY A 939 -10.27 9.31 36.62
CA GLY A 939 -11.65 8.81 36.70
C GLY A 939 -12.27 8.18 35.43
N PHE A 940 -13.16 7.21 35.66
CA PHE A 940 -14.01 6.61 34.63
C PHE A 940 -15.06 7.64 34.17
N LEU A 941 -15.02 8.05 32.90
CA LEU A 941 -16.16 8.70 32.25
C LEU A 941 -16.82 7.72 31.27
N GLN A 942 -18.14 7.56 31.41
CA GLN A 942 -18.93 6.71 30.51
C GLN A 942 -19.05 7.33 29.11
N PRO A 943 -19.31 6.54 28.05
CA PRO A 943 -19.21 6.98 26.67
C PRO A 943 -20.33 7.88 26.13
N ASP A 944 -21.37 8.20 26.91
CA ASP A 944 -22.62 8.73 26.35
C ASP A 944 -22.76 10.27 26.29
N ASP A 945 -21.90 11.05 26.96
CA ASP A 945 -22.11 12.52 27.06
C ASP A 945 -21.64 13.36 25.85
N ARG A 946 -21.19 12.76 24.74
CA ARG A 946 -20.64 13.51 23.59
C ARG A 946 -21.54 13.67 22.38
N LEU A 947 -22.69 13.00 22.32
CA LEU A 947 -23.57 13.07 21.14
C LEU A 947 -24.81 13.97 21.32
N GLU A 948 -25.19 14.34 22.55
CA GLU A 948 -26.34 15.24 22.75
C GLU A 948 -25.99 16.74 22.70
N SER A 949 -24.74 17.14 22.90
CA SER A 949 -24.36 18.57 22.93
C SER A 949 -24.08 19.21 21.55
N GLN A 950 -24.42 18.55 20.43
CA GLN A 950 -24.24 19.10 19.07
C GLN A 950 -25.54 19.34 18.31
N HIS A 951 -26.69 19.19 18.98
CA HIS A 951 -28.00 19.47 18.39
C HIS A 951 -28.77 20.65 19.03
N GLU A 952 -28.11 21.47 19.85
CA GLU A 952 -28.58 22.83 20.21
C GLU A 952 -27.86 23.92 19.42
#